data_AF-U3J1A6-F1
#
_entry.id   AF-U3J1A6-F1
#
_cell.length_a   1.000
_cell.length_b   1.000
_cell.length_c   1.000
_cell.angle_alpha   90.00
_cell.angle_beta   90.00
_cell.angle_gamma   90.00
#
_symmetry.space_group_name_H-M   'P 1'
#
loop_
_entity.id
_entity.type
_entity.pdbx_description
1 polymer ?
#
loop_
_entity_poly.entity_id
_entity_poly.type
_entity_poly.pdbx_seq_one_letter_code
_entity_poly.pdbx_strand_id
1 'polypeptide(L)'
;MGMAAGPLLWLAAALGPAAAAGRYSPDWGSLDARPLPAWFDRAKVGVFVHWGVFSVPAWGSEWFWWHWRGEHRADYERFVRQRYPPRTDYADFAPHFTAHDFQPRRWARLFQRAGARYVVLTTKHHEGFTNWGSPVSWNWNSVDTGPHRDLVGELGQALRESNIRYGLYHSLLEWFNPLYIADKESGFKTQNFVLKKTMPELYDLVLKYKPDLIWSDGDWEAPDSYWNSTSFLAWLYNDSPVKDTVVVNDRWCNNCSCHHGGYYNCADKYKPGSLPAHKWEMCSSIDKLSWGYRSNMHIDELMDEASIIEELVKTVSFGGNYLLNVGPTKEGVIPPIFEERLLALGRWLDTNGEAIYESKPWRVQVEDTGTVWYTSKGPVVYAIFLVWPQDNVLQLSSPTPSPATQISAAAAGALPARVKVVEVGPRDGLQNEQSIVPTAVKIGLIDMLSHTGLPVIEATSFVSPRWVPQMADHTEVMQGIKKLPGVSYPVLTPNLKGFQAAVAAGAKEVSIFGAASELFTKKNINCSIEESLERFSEVMSAARAASIPVRGYVSCVLGCPYEGKISAAKVAEVSKKMYSMGCYEISLGDTIGIGTPGSMREMLTAVMKEVPVGALAVHCHDTYGQALANILVALQMGVSVVDASVAGLGGCPYAKGASGNVATEDLVYMLNGLGIHTGVDLQKLMDTGTFICNALNRRTNSKVSQASCRL
;
A
#
# COMPACT_ATOMS: atom_id res chain seq x y z
N MET A 1 56.33 11.45 1.98
CA MET A 1 55.28 11.76 2.98
C MET A 1 54.34 12.77 2.36
N GLY A 2 53.09 12.38 2.12
CA GLY A 2 52.10 13.25 1.48
C GLY A 2 50.90 12.41 1.03
N MET A 3 49.99 12.13 1.97
CA MET A 3 48.69 11.54 1.67
C MET A 3 47.84 12.56 0.90
N ALA A 4 47.34 12.18 -0.26
CA ALA A 4 46.33 12.95 -0.98
C ALA A 4 44.94 12.53 -0.46
N ALA A 5 44.25 13.47 0.19
CA ALA A 5 42.87 13.33 0.64
C ALA A 5 41.90 13.47 -0.56
N GLY A 6 40.98 12.52 -0.71
CA GLY A 6 39.89 12.59 -1.67
C GLY A 6 38.76 13.52 -1.20
N PRO A 7 37.96 14.11 -2.11
CA PRO A 7 36.91 15.04 -1.75
C PRO A 7 35.65 14.30 -1.26
N LEU A 8 35.21 14.63 -0.04
CA LEU A 8 33.87 14.33 0.46
C LEU A 8 32.85 15.21 -0.27
N LEU A 9 32.03 14.60 -1.12
CA LEU A 9 30.80 15.18 -1.66
C LEU A 9 29.76 15.29 -0.52
N TRP A 10 29.57 16.50 -0.01
CA TRP A 10 28.45 16.83 0.84
C TRP A 10 27.17 16.91 0.00
N LEU A 11 26.22 16.01 0.24
CA LEU A 11 24.84 16.19 -0.20
C LEU A 11 24.24 17.38 0.57
N ALA A 12 24.17 18.55 -0.06
CA ALA A 12 23.36 19.65 0.40
C ALA A 12 21.88 19.31 0.17
N ALA A 13 21.16 18.96 1.24
CA ALA A 13 19.71 19.01 1.24
C ALA A 13 19.28 20.46 1.01
N ALA A 14 18.51 20.70 -0.06
CA ALA A 14 17.92 22.00 -0.35
C ALA A 14 16.85 22.34 0.71
N LEU A 15 17.28 22.91 1.83
CA LEU A 15 16.42 23.69 2.71
C LEU A 15 16.13 25.01 1.98
N GLY A 16 14.91 25.16 1.47
CA GLY A 16 14.41 26.45 0.99
C GLY A 16 14.47 27.48 2.12
N PRO A 17 14.67 28.78 1.81
CA PRO A 17 14.84 29.80 2.83
C PRO A 17 13.50 29.99 3.56
N ALA A 18 13.48 29.69 4.86
CA ALA A 18 12.43 30.19 5.75
C ALA A 18 12.57 31.70 5.78
N ALA A 19 11.71 32.41 5.05
CA ALA A 19 11.58 33.85 5.19
C ALA A 19 11.30 34.14 6.67
N ALA A 20 12.13 34.97 7.30
CA ALA A 20 11.87 35.48 8.63
C ALA A 20 10.63 36.38 8.57
N ALA A 21 9.44 35.78 8.69
CA ALA A 21 8.21 36.50 8.91
C ALA A 21 8.34 37.25 10.25
N GLY A 22 7.94 38.51 10.27
CA GLY A 22 7.84 39.28 11.52
C GLY A 22 6.97 38.54 12.54
N ARG A 23 7.11 38.88 13.82
CA ARG A 23 6.24 38.31 14.88
C ARG A 23 4.77 38.58 14.52
N TYR A 24 3.92 37.57 14.68
CA TYR A 24 2.48 37.68 14.46
C TYR A 24 1.83 38.49 15.60
N SER A 25 1.05 39.52 15.28
CA SER A 25 0.26 40.27 16.26
C SER A 25 -1.05 39.54 16.59
N PRO A 26 -1.66 39.79 17.77
CA PRO A 26 -2.91 39.15 18.19
C PRO A 26 -4.14 39.77 17.50
N ASP A 27 -4.14 39.77 16.18
CA ASP A 27 -5.26 40.20 15.33
C ASP A 27 -5.35 39.28 14.10
N TRP A 28 -6.57 39.09 13.59
CA TRP A 28 -6.82 38.15 12.50
C TRP A 28 -6.07 38.50 11.21
N GLY A 29 -5.87 39.79 10.91
CA GLY A 29 -5.13 40.22 9.71
C GLY A 29 -3.68 39.72 9.72
N SER A 30 -3.02 39.77 10.88
CA SER A 30 -1.69 39.18 11.03
C SER A 30 -1.72 37.66 11.11
N LEU A 31 -2.66 37.07 11.84
CA LEU A 31 -2.69 35.62 12.09
C LEU A 31 -3.03 34.81 10.84
N ASP A 32 -4.00 35.27 10.04
CA ASP A 32 -4.45 34.61 8.81
C ASP A 32 -3.42 34.76 7.67
N ALA A 33 -2.49 35.72 7.78
CA ALA A 33 -1.37 35.86 6.86
C ALA A 33 -0.29 34.77 7.05
N ARG A 34 -0.36 33.97 8.12
CA ARG A 34 0.59 32.89 8.38
C ARG A 34 0.49 31.83 7.27
N PRO A 35 1.61 31.48 6.59
CA PRO A 35 1.61 30.42 5.60
C PRO A 35 1.20 29.07 6.20
N LEU A 36 0.35 28.33 5.48
CA LEU A 36 -0.03 26.98 5.85
C LEU A 36 1.21 26.04 5.84
N PRO A 37 1.46 25.27 6.91
CA PRO A 37 2.50 24.24 6.91
C PRO A 37 2.29 23.22 5.77
N ALA A 38 3.31 23.04 4.93
CA ALA A 38 3.21 22.24 3.70
C ALA A 38 2.80 20.78 3.95
N TRP A 39 3.10 20.22 5.12
CA TRP A 39 2.72 18.86 5.47
C TRP A 39 1.19 18.67 5.47
N PHE A 40 0.44 19.68 5.93
CA PHE A 40 -1.01 19.57 6.10
C PHE A 40 -1.67 19.46 4.73
N ASP A 41 -1.27 20.30 3.79
CA ASP A 41 -1.81 20.20 2.43
C ASP A 41 -1.38 18.91 1.72
N ARG A 42 -0.20 18.37 2.00
CA ARG A 42 0.28 17.11 1.41
C ARG A 42 -0.40 15.87 1.97
N ALA A 43 -0.84 15.94 3.23
CA ALA A 43 -1.34 14.80 3.99
C ALA A 43 -2.63 14.18 3.44
N LYS A 44 -3.60 15.03 3.05
CA LYS A 44 -4.93 14.70 2.50
C LYS A 44 -5.85 13.85 3.36
N VAL A 45 -5.36 12.79 4.01
CA VAL A 45 -6.18 11.81 4.74
C VAL A 45 -5.79 11.81 6.22
N GLY A 46 -6.77 12.00 7.09
CA GLY A 46 -6.62 11.88 8.54
C GLY A 46 -7.74 11.06 9.18
N VAL A 47 -7.51 10.66 10.43
CA VAL A 47 -8.53 10.00 11.26
C VAL A 47 -8.85 10.84 12.48
N PHE A 48 -10.14 11.04 12.73
CA PHE A 48 -10.63 11.70 13.94
C PHE A 48 -11.06 10.63 14.94
N VAL A 49 -10.85 10.88 16.23
CA VAL A 49 -11.29 10.00 17.31
C VAL A 49 -12.09 10.78 18.34
N HIS A 50 -13.40 10.53 18.40
CA HIS A 50 -14.28 11.02 19.47
C HIS A 50 -14.45 9.96 20.56
N TRP A 51 -13.81 10.21 21.70
CA TRP A 51 -13.74 9.27 22.80
C TRP A 51 -13.74 10.02 24.14
N GLY A 52 -14.63 9.62 25.04
CA GLY A 52 -14.82 10.32 26.31
C GLY A 52 -15.84 9.60 27.17
N VAL A 53 -16.35 10.28 28.20
CA VAL A 53 -17.29 9.68 29.17
C VAL A 53 -18.60 9.31 28.49
N PHE A 54 -19.00 10.04 27.44
CA PHE A 54 -20.17 9.70 26.60
C PHE A 54 -20.10 8.30 25.96
N SER A 55 -18.92 7.70 25.84
CA SER A 55 -18.77 6.30 25.38
C SER A 55 -19.25 5.28 26.40
N VAL A 56 -19.54 5.68 27.64
CA VAL A 56 -20.07 4.81 28.71
C VAL A 56 -21.56 4.53 28.55
N PRO A 57 -22.44 5.55 28.44
CA PRO A 57 -23.83 5.32 28.08
C PRO A 57 -23.97 4.79 26.66
N ALA A 58 -23.05 5.15 25.77
CA ALA A 58 -22.95 4.63 24.40
C ALA A 58 -24.30 4.68 23.65
N TRP A 59 -24.99 5.82 23.71
CA TRP A 59 -26.33 5.92 23.13
C TRP A 59 -26.59 7.32 22.58
N GLY A 60 -27.21 7.39 21.41
CA GLY A 60 -27.54 8.68 20.79
C GLY A 60 -26.32 9.35 20.15
N SER A 61 -25.55 10.11 20.93
CA SER A 61 -24.35 10.81 20.47
C SER A 61 -23.43 11.22 21.62
N GLU A 62 -22.26 11.77 21.30
CA GLU A 62 -21.36 12.44 22.24
C GLU A 62 -21.97 13.68 22.92
N TRP A 63 -23.14 14.12 22.47
CA TRP A 63 -23.96 15.15 23.11
C TRP A 63 -24.88 14.62 24.20
N PHE A 64 -24.69 13.37 24.65
CA PHE A 64 -25.54 12.71 25.62
C PHE A 64 -25.90 13.57 26.83
N TRP A 65 -24.92 14.22 27.48
CA TRP A 65 -25.18 15.02 28.67
C TRP A 65 -26.07 16.24 28.37
N TRP A 66 -25.83 16.92 27.26
CA TRP A 66 -26.65 18.05 26.82
C TRP A 66 -28.07 17.62 26.47
N HIS A 67 -28.23 16.58 25.65
CA HIS A 67 -29.55 16.08 25.28
C HIS A 67 -30.36 15.58 26.48
N TRP A 68 -29.68 15.00 27.47
CA TRP A 68 -30.33 14.52 28.69
C TRP A 68 -30.67 15.64 29.68
N ARG A 69 -29.71 16.53 29.99
CA ARG A 69 -29.83 17.51 31.10
C ARG A 69 -29.97 18.95 30.66
N GLY A 70 -29.52 19.31 29.47
CA GLY A 70 -29.69 20.65 28.89
C GLY A 70 -31.04 20.78 28.19
N GLU A 71 -31.33 19.87 27.28
CA GLU A 71 -32.57 19.88 26.47
C GLU A 71 -33.73 19.10 27.07
N HIS A 72 -33.49 18.25 28.07
CA HIS A 72 -34.51 17.37 28.66
C HIS A 72 -35.25 16.51 27.62
N ARG A 73 -34.50 15.96 26.65
CA ARG A 73 -35.13 15.13 25.61
C ARG A 73 -35.70 13.84 26.20
N ALA A 74 -36.99 13.59 25.92
CA ALA A 74 -37.77 12.51 26.54
C ALA A 74 -37.24 11.09 26.22
N ASP A 75 -36.54 10.92 25.11
CA ASP A 75 -35.88 9.68 24.70
C ASP A 75 -34.63 9.41 25.55
N TYR A 76 -33.78 10.42 25.80
CA TYR A 76 -32.62 10.33 26.70
C TYR A 76 -33.03 10.12 28.16
N GLU A 77 -34.00 10.87 28.67
CA GLU A 77 -34.50 10.68 30.04
C GLU A 77 -35.07 9.28 30.26
N ARG A 78 -35.80 8.75 29.26
CA ARG A 78 -36.33 7.39 29.30
C ARG A 78 -35.23 6.35 29.27
N PHE A 79 -34.23 6.53 28.39
CA PHE A 79 -33.07 5.66 28.32
C PHE A 79 -32.37 5.59 29.68
N VAL A 80 -32.09 6.73 30.31
CA VAL A 80 -31.43 6.75 31.61
C VAL A 80 -32.27 6.08 32.69
N ARG A 81 -33.57 6.43 32.78
CA ARG A 81 -34.50 5.86 33.76
C ARG A 81 -34.65 4.34 33.64
N GLN A 82 -34.53 3.80 32.43
CA GLN A 82 -34.68 2.36 32.19
C GLN A 82 -33.39 1.57 32.44
N ARG A 83 -32.22 2.18 32.24
CA ARG A 83 -30.93 1.47 32.24
C ARG A 83 -30.06 1.72 33.47
N TYR A 84 -30.29 2.80 34.20
CA TYR A 84 -29.46 3.19 35.34
C TYR A 84 -30.27 3.40 36.61
N PRO A 85 -29.64 3.29 37.80
CA PRO A 85 -30.32 3.50 39.07
C PRO A 85 -31.01 4.87 39.17
N PRO A 86 -32.10 4.98 39.94
CA PRO A 86 -32.69 6.27 40.27
C PRO A 86 -31.64 7.21 40.88
N ARG A 87 -31.66 8.49 40.48
CA ARG A 87 -30.69 9.54 40.89
C ARG A 87 -29.28 9.44 40.29
N THR A 88 -29.07 8.61 39.25
CA THR A 88 -27.84 8.68 38.44
C THR A 88 -27.61 10.11 37.94
N ASP A 89 -26.39 10.60 38.10
CA ASP A 89 -25.89 11.82 37.46
C ASP A 89 -24.85 11.46 36.38
N TYR A 90 -24.56 12.39 35.47
CA TYR A 90 -23.61 12.16 34.39
C TYR A 90 -22.19 11.88 34.90
N ALA A 91 -21.82 12.52 36.01
CA ALA A 91 -20.52 12.30 36.65
C ALA A 91 -20.30 10.84 37.09
N ASP A 92 -21.37 10.11 37.38
CA ASP A 92 -21.31 8.69 37.77
C ASP A 92 -20.80 7.80 36.63
N PHE A 93 -20.80 8.27 35.38
CA PHE A 93 -20.23 7.53 34.25
C PHE A 93 -18.70 7.57 34.19
N ALA A 94 -18.04 8.60 34.74
CA ALA A 94 -16.59 8.75 34.61
C ALA A 94 -15.78 7.57 35.17
N PRO A 95 -16.09 7.01 36.37
CA PRO A 95 -15.42 5.80 36.85
C PRO A 95 -15.62 4.55 35.98
N HIS A 96 -16.65 4.54 35.13
CA HIS A 96 -16.95 3.42 34.23
C HIS A 96 -16.33 3.57 32.83
N PHE A 97 -15.69 4.71 32.54
CA PHE A 97 -14.85 4.90 31.38
C PHE A 97 -13.50 4.23 31.64
N THR A 98 -13.34 2.95 31.29
CA THR A 98 -12.21 2.15 31.80
C THR A 98 -10.98 2.19 30.90
N ALA A 99 -11.14 2.35 29.59
CA ALA A 99 -10.07 2.22 28.60
C ALA A 99 -9.20 0.95 28.77
N HIS A 100 -9.78 -0.12 29.32
CA HIS A 100 -9.05 -1.33 29.71
C HIS A 100 -8.32 -1.98 28.53
N ASP A 101 -8.97 -2.04 27.37
CA ASP A 101 -8.46 -2.65 26.14
C ASP A 101 -7.80 -1.63 25.20
N PHE A 102 -7.60 -0.38 25.65
CA PHE A 102 -6.94 0.65 24.88
C PHE A 102 -5.47 0.30 24.64
N GLN A 103 -5.15 -0.01 23.38
CA GLN A 103 -3.82 -0.33 22.90
C GLN A 103 -3.36 0.72 21.88
N PRO A 104 -2.62 1.78 22.28
CA PRO A 104 -2.29 2.91 21.41
C PRO A 104 -1.48 2.50 20.18
N ARG A 105 -0.54 1.55 20.32
CA ARG A 105 0.23 1.01 19.18
C ARG A 105 -0.62 0.20 18.20
N ARG A 106 -1.69 -0.45 18.67
CA ARG A 106 -2.62 -1.15 17.78
C ARG A 106 -3.45 -0.15 16.98
N TRP A 107 -3.94 0.90 17.61
CA TRP A 107 -4.63 2.01 16.94
C TRP A 107 -3.73 2.70 15.92
N ALA A 108 -2.49 3.05 16.29
CA ALA A 108 -1.54 3.66 15.38
C ALA A 108 -1.28 2.80 14.12
N ARG A 109 -1.11 1.48 14.28
CA ARG A 109 -1.01 0.55 13.14
C ARG A 109 -2.28 0.50 12.29
N LEU A 110 -3.46 0.53 12.91
CA LEU A 110 -4.73 0.57 12.17
C LEU A 110 -4.81 1.85 11.33
N PHE A 111 -4.55 3.01 11.92
CA PHE A 111 -4.59 4.30 11.22
C PHE A 111 -3.53 4.40 10.11
N GLN A 112 -2.33 3.87 10.35
CA GLN A 112 -1.29 3.77 9.31
C GLN A 112 -1.78 2.92 8.13
N ARG A 113 -2.36 1.75 8.40
CA ARG A 113 -2.92 0.86 7.37
C ARG A 113 -4.16 1.43 6.69
N ALA A 114 -4.85 2.38 7.32
CA ALA A 114 -5.95 3.13 6.71
C ALA A 114 -5.46 4.23 5.76
N GLY A 115 -4.14 4.45 5.65
CA GLY A 115 -3.56 5.52 4.86
C GLY A 115 -3.57 6.90 5.54
N ALA A 116 -3.88 6.97 6.83
CA ALA A 116 -3.90 8.24 7.55
C ALA A 116 -2.48 8.83 7.68
N ARG A 117 -2.34 10.13 7.40
CA ARG A 117 -1.09 10.89 7.59
C ARG A 117 -1.09 11.74 8.85
N TYR A 118 -2.27 11.96 9.42
CA TYR A 118 -2.46 12.63 10.70
C TYR A 118 -3.66 12.03 11.44
N VAL A 119 -3.67 12.14 12.76
CA VAL A 119 -4.77 11.69 13.62
C VAL A 119 -5.12 12.80 14.59
N VAL A 120 -6.41 13.09 14.76
CA VAL A 120 -6.93 14.07 15.72
C VAL A 120 -7.65 13.33 16.84
N LEU A 121 -7.18 13.48 18.08
CA LEU A 121 -7.83 12.89 19.27
C LEU A 121 -8.59 13.97 20.04
N THR A 122 -9.83 13.67 20.43
CA THR A 122 -10.57 14.46 21.43
C THR A 122 -9.86 14.45 22.77
N THR A 123 -9.23 15.58 23.12
CA THR A 123 -8.61 15.76 24.44
C THR A 123 -9.67 16.09 25.48
N LYS A 124 -10.63 16.94 25.11
CA LYS A 124 -11.78 17.37 25.90
C LYS A 124 -12.93 17.68 24.96
N HIS A 125 -14.10 17.08 25.19
CA HIS A 125 -15.34 17.43 24.51
C HIS A 125 -16.17 18.42 25.36
N HIS A 126 -17.35 18.82 24.91
CA HIS A 126 -18.20 19.82 25.58
C HIS A 126 -18.65 19.44 27.00
N GLU A 127 -18.56 18.16 27.36
CA GLU A 127 -18.77 17.65 28.73
C GLU A 127 -17.64 18.00 29.71
N GLY A 128 -16.52 18.53 29.23
CA GLY A 128 -15.40 18.99 30.04
C GLY A 128 -14.48 17.91 30.59
N PHE A 129 -14.76 16.61 30.35
CA PHE A 129 -13.87 15.54 30.79
C PHE A 129 -12.60 15.53 29.94
N THR A 130 -11.45 15.54 30.60
CA THR A 130 -10.14 15.56 29.92
C THR A 130 -9.53 14.16 29.84
N ASN A 131 -9.10 13.73 28.66
CA ASN A 131 -8.43 12.45 28.41
C ASN A 131 -6.92 12.47 28.80
N TRP A 132 -6.52 13.46 29.58
CA TRP A 132 -5.23 13.56 30.22
C TRP A 132 -5.36 14.23 31.58
N GLY A 133 -4.36 14.10 32.45
CA GLY A 133 -4.31 14.79 33.72
C GLY A 133 -4.09 16.29 33.55
N SER A 134 -5.16 17.04 33.27
CA SER A 134 -5.15 18.50 33.17
C SER A 134 -4.89 19.13 34.55
N PRO A 135 -4.04 20.18 34.62
CA PRO A 135 -3.75 20.86 35.89
C PRO A 135 -4.96 21.58 36.50
N VAL A 136 -6.05 21.75 35.72
CA VAL A 136 -7.26 22.50 36.11
C VAL A 136 -8.56 21.68 35.95
N SER A 137 -8.45 20.36 35.76
CA SER A 137 -9.58 19.41 35.70
C SER A 137 -9.58 18.40 36.86
N TRP A 138 -9.38 18.86 38.09
CA TRP A 138 -9.25 17.97 39.25
C TRP A 138 -10.44 17.00 39.37
N ASN A 139 -10.16 15.70 39.48
CA ASN A 139 -11.14 14.60 39.54
C ASN A 139 -12.11 14.47 38.36
N TRP A 140 -11.93 15.25 37.29
CA TRP A 140 -12.72 15.19 36.05
C TRP A 140 -11.81 14.95 34.84
N ASN A 141 -10.97 13.92 34.95
CA ASN A 141 -10.01 13.54 33.94
C ASN A 141 -9.63 12.06 34.01
N SER A 142 -9.05 11.54 32.93
CA SER A 142 -8.72 10.12 32.78
C SER A 142 -7.57 9.61 33.67
N VAL A 143 -6.80 10.49 34.30
CA VAL A 143 -5.73 10.12 35.24
C VAL A 143 -6.29 9.98 36.66
N ASP A 144 -7.18 10.88 37.05
CA ASP A 144 -7.77 10.90 38.40
C ASP A 144 -8.91 9.89 38.56
N THR A 145 -9.67 9.59 37.50
CA THR A 145 -10.82 8.67 37.54
C THR A 145 -10.96 7.86 36.25
N GLY A 146 -11.61 6.70 36.33
CA GLY A 146 -11.82 5.79 35.20
C GLY A 146 -10.53 5.08 34.79
N PRO A 147 -9.84 5.46 33.70
CA PRO A 147 -8.68 4.73 33.17
C PRO A 147 -7.43 4.74 34.05
N HIS A 148 -7.26 5.80 34.85
CA HIS A 148 -6.00 6.13 35.53
C HIS A 148 -4.78 6.20 34.60
N ARG A 149 -4.99 6.75 33.40
CA ARG A 149 -4.03 6.78 32.28
C ARG A 149 -4.05 8.13 31.56
N ASP A 150 -2.88 8.53 31.05
CA ASP A 150 -2.71 9.69 30.17
C ASP A 150 -2.94 9.25 28.71
N LEU A 151 -4.22 9.18 28.31
CA LEU A 151 -4.63 8.63 27.02
C LEU A 151 -4.11 9.47 25.84
N VAL A 152 -4.06 10.80 26.03
CA VAL A 152 -3.48 11.75 25.07
C VAL A 152 -1.99 11.45 24.87
N GLY A 153 -1.21 11.39 25.96
CA GLY A 153 0.23 11.12 25.87
C GLY A 153 0.55 9.76 25.24
N GLU A 154 -0.17 8.72 25.66
CA GLU A 154 0.04 7.35 25.18
C GLU A 154 -0.25 7.21 23.67
N LEU A 155 -1.35 7.79 23.17
CA LEU A 155 -1.64 7.75 21.73
C LEU A 155 -0.62 8.59 20.94
N GLY A 156 -0.31 9.80 21.42
CA GLY A 156 0.65 10.69 20.77
C GLY A 156 2.03 10.05 20.61
N GLN A 157 2.49 9.28 21.60
CA GLN A 157 3.73 8.52 21.48
C GLN A 157 3.64 7.45 20.38
N ALA A 158 2.58 6.63 20.38
CA ALA A 158 2.43 5.55 19.41
C ALA A 158 2.31 6.04 17.95
N LEU A 159 1.67 7.19 17.73
CA LEU A 159 1.55 7.81 16.41
C LEU A 159 2.91 8.29 15.88
N ARG A 160 3.73 8.90 16.74
CA ARG A 160 5.10 9.32 16.38
C ARG A 160 5.99 8.13 16.05
N GLU A 161 5.90 7.04 16.83
CA GLU A 161 6.59 5.77 16.53
C GLU A 161 6.18 5.21 15.16
N SER A 162 4.97 5.56 14.66
CA SER A 162 4.43 5.12 13.38
C SER A 162 4.54 6.17 12.26
N ASN A 163 5.26 7.27 12.50
CA ASN A 163 5.43 8.40 11.57
C ASN A 163 4.09 9.02 11.09
N ILE A 164 3.12 9.14 12.01
CA ILE A 164 1.84 9.82 11.78
C ILE A 164 1.84 11.13 12.57
N ARG A 165 1.39 12.22 11.94
CA ARG A 165 1.27 13.54 12.57
C ARG A 165 0.19 13.53 13.65
N TYR A 166 0.41 14.26 14.74
CA TYR A 166 -0.46 14.19 15.91
C TYR A 166 -1.24 15.48 16.12
N GLY A 167 -2.55 15.43 15.95
CA GLY A 167 -3.49 16.51 16.19
C GLY A 167 -4.32 16.29 17.46
N LEU A 168 -4.76 17.39 18.06
CA LEU A 168 -5.57 17.40 19.27
C LEU A 168 -6.81 18.24 19.06
N TYR A 169 -7.96 17.63 19.27
CA TYR A 169 -9.22 18.36 19.41
C TYR A 169 -9.40 18.85 20.83
N HIS A 170 -9.87 20.08 21.00
CA HIS A 170 -10.18 20.64 22.31
C HIS A 170 -11.40 21.56 22.24
N SER A 171 -12.44 21.23 23.01
CA SER A 171 -13.58 22.13 23.14
C SER A 171 -13.27 23.31 24.05
N LEU A 172 -13.54 24.52 23.57
CA LEU A 172 -13.37 25.77 24.31
C LEU A 172 -14.36 25.89 25.47
N LEU A 173 -15.62 25.42 25.28
CA LEU A 173 -16.69 25.49 26.29
C LEU A 173 -16.82 24.22 27.13
N GLU A 174 -17.54 24.36 28.24
CA GLU A 174 -18.04 23.25 29.06
C GLU A 174 -19.47 23.52 29.50
N TRP A 175 -20.44 22.72 29.02
CA TRP A 175 -21.87 23.03 29.13
C TRP A 175 -22.33 23.37 30.55
N PHE A 176 -21.89 22.60 31.53
CA PHE A 176 -22.36 22.69 32.91
C PHE A 176 -21.28 23.15 33.89
N ASN A 177 -20.17 23.71 33.39
CA ASN A 177 -19.14 24.27 34.26
C ASN A 177 -19.66 25.56 34.91
N PRO A 178 -19.65 25.69 36.25
CA PRO A 178 -20.17 26.87 36.93
C PRO A 178 -19.48 28.18 36.52
N LEU A 179 -18.19 28.16 36.20
CA LEU A 179 -17.48 29.35 35.72
C LEU A 179 -17.95 29.75 34.33
N TYR A 180 -18.19 28.78 33.45
CA TYR A 180 -18.70 29.05 32.10
C TYR A 180 -20.12 29.61 32.15
N ILE A 181 -20.98 29.00 32.97
CA ILE A 181 -22.35 29.48 33.18
C ILE A 181 -22.34 30.91 33.72
N ALA A 182 -21.51 31.21 34.73
CA ALA A 182 -21.41 32.56 35.29
C ALA A 182 -20.92 33.59 34.26
N ASP A 183 -19.90 33.25 33.46
CA ASP A 183 -19.42 34.12 32.40
C ASP A 183 -20.51 34.32 31.32
N LYS A 184 -21.24 33.27 30.94
CA LYS A 184 -22.36 33.35 30.00
C LYS A 184 -23.52 34.20 30.52
N GLU A 185 -23.91 34.04 31.78
CA GLU A 185 -24.94 34.85 32.45
C GLU A 185 -24.55 36.34 32.53
N SER A 186 -23.25 36.63 32.61
CA SER A 186 -22.73 38.02 32.52
C SER A 186 -22.82 38.63 31.12
N GLY A 187 -23.20 37.83 30.10
CA GLY A 187 -23.10 38.18 28.69
C GLY A 187 -21.66 38.19 28.19
N PHE A 188 -20.83 37.27 28.70
CA PHE A 188 -19.39 37.14 28.41
C PHE A 188 -18.56 38.41 28.73
N LYS A 189 -19.00 39.18 29.74
CA LYS A 189 -18.28 40.37 30.23
C LYS A 189 -17.16 40.02 31.20
N THR A 190 -17.25 38.86 31.85
CA THR A 190 -16.16 38.25 32.62
C THR A 190 -15.54 37.10 31.83
N GLN A 191 -14.29 36.75 32.15
CA GLN A 191 -13.50 35.69 31.49
C GLN A 191 -12.93 34.70 32.52
N ASN A 192 -13.64 34.48 33.63
CA ASN A 192 -13.13 33.62 34.71
C ASN A 192 -12.92 32.18 34.24
N PHE A 193 -13.83 31.65 33.44
CA PHE A 193 -13.70 30.32 32.85
C PHE A 193 -12.51 30.28 31.90
N VAL A 194 -12.37 31.24 30.99
CA VAL A 194 -11.25 31.25 30.04
C VAL A 194 -9.90 31.33 30.76
N LEU A 195 -9.76 32.22 31.75
CA LEU A 195 -8.51 32.43 32.49
C LEU A 195 -8.14 31.27 33.41
N LYS A 196 -9.13 30.60 34.01
CA LYS A 196 -8.89 29.55 35.03
C LYS A 196 -9.02 28.14 34.48
N LYS A 197 -9.62 27.96 33.30
CA LYS A 197 -9.96 26.66 32.72
C LYS A 197 -9.44 26.50 31.30
N THR A 198 -10.04 27.17 30.33
CA THR A 198 -9.75 26.93 28.90
C THR A 198 -8.31 27.24 28.51
N MET A 199 -7.79 28.43 28.88
CA MET A 199 -6.44 28.81 28.49
C MET A 199 -5.36 27.96 29.16
N PRO A 200 -5.36 27.76 30.50
CA PRO A 200 -4.40 26.86 31.13
C PRO A 200 -4.33 25.46 30.48
N GLU A 201 -5.47 24.90 30.05
CA GLU A 201 -5.52 23.62 29.33
C GLU A 201 -4.87 23.70 27.95
N LEU A 202 -5.18 24.71 27.15
CA LEU A 202 -4.59 24.89 25.82
C LEU A 202 -3.07 25.05 25.87
N TYR A 203 -2.55 25.86 26.80
CA TYR A 203 -1.11 26.01 27.00
C TYR A 203 -0.46 24.69 27.47
N ASP A 204 -1.08 23.99 28.43
CA ASP A 204 -0.59 22.69 28.91
C ASP A 204 -0.53 21.66 27.78
N LEU A 205 -1.58 21.54 26.97
CA LEU A 205 -1.62 20.62 25.83
C LEU A 205 -0.47 20.87 24.84
N VAL A 206 -0.23 22.14 24.49
CA VAL A 206 0.82 22.52 23.55
C VAL A 206 2.20 22.23 24.12
N LEU A 207 2.45 22.64 25.36
CA LEU A 207 3.76 22.49 26.00
C LEU A 207 4.09 21.02 26.27
N LYS A 208 3.11 20.24 26.75
CA LYS A 208 3.28 18.84 27.15
C LYS A 208 3.32 17.91 25.95
N TYR A 209 2.35 18.04 25.04
CA TYR A 209 2.16 17.06 23.96
C TYR A 209 2.67 17.51 22.62
N LYS A 210 3.01 18.79 22.41
CA LYS A 210 3.59 19.30 21.14
C LYS A 210 2.82 18.79 19.90
N PRO A 211 1.52 19.11 19.77
CA PRO A 211 0.72 18.67 18.64
C PRO A 211 1.12 19.38 17.34
N ASP A 212 1.00 18.68 16.23
CA ASP A 212 1.11 19.24 14.88
C ASP A 212 -0.19 19.97 14.46
N LEU A 213 -1.32 19.71 15.11
CA LEU A 213 -2.61 20.32 14.81
C LEU A 213 -3.41 20.58 16.08
N ILE A 214 -4.02 21.76 16.21
CA ILE A 214 -5.02 22.06 17.24
C ILE A 214 -6.36 22.29 16.57
N TRP A 215 -7.32 21.42 16.87
CA TRP A 215 -8.68 21.46 16.33
C TRP A 215 -9.60 22.00 17.44
N SER A 216 -9.91 23.30 17.42
CA SER A 216 -10.80 23.89 18.43
C SER A 216 -12.26 23.71 18.05
N ASP A 217 -13.15 23.75 19.05
CA ASP A 217 -14.61 23.67 18.86
C ASP A 217 -15.34 24.27 20.06
N GLY A 218 -16.66 24.43 20.04
CA GLY A 218 -17.37 25.01 21.19
C GLY A 218 -17.24 26.54 21.27
N ASP A 219 -16.93 27.20 20.16
CA ASP A 219 -16.61 28.61 20.09
C ASP A 219 -17.84 29.51 19.81
N TRP A 220 -18.93 28.91 19.32
CA TRP A 220 -20.07 29.60 18.72
C TRP A 220 -20.83 30.58 19.62
N GLU A 221 -20.71 30.50 20.95
CA GLU A 221 -21.48 31.37 21.86
C GLU A 221 -20.82 32.72 22.13
N ALA A 222 -19.52 32.88 21.86
CA ALA A 222 -18.77 34.05 22.33
C ALA A 222 -17.68 34.51 21.33
N PRO A 223 -17.32 35.80 21.34
CA PRO A 223 -16.33 36.36 20.42
C PRO A 223 -14.89 35.94 20.79
N ASP A 224 -13.96 36.14 19.86
CA ASP A 224 -12.53 35.85 20.02
C ASP A 224 -11.92 36.59 21.22
N SER A 225 -12.43 37.80 21.50
CA SER A 225 -12.03 38.59 22.67
C SER A 225 -12.35 37.91 23.99
N TYR A 226 -13.51 37.23 24.12
CA TYR A 226 -13.86 36.45 25.31
C TYR A 226 -12.95 35.23 25.43
N TRP A 227 -12.84 34.46 24.36
CA TRP A 227 -12.01 33.25 24.34
C TRP A 227 -10.52 33.52 24.46
N ASN A 228 -10.08 34.76 24.24
CA ASN A 228 -8.67 35.18 24.16
C ASN A 228 -7.91 34.43 23.04
N SER A 229 -8.62 34.09 21.96
CA SER A 229 -8.13 33.22 20.89
C SER A 229 -6.96 33.85 20.12
N THR A 230 -7.06 35.11 19.73
CA THR A 230 -6.02 35.79 18.94
C THR A 230 -4.70 35.92 19.70
N SER A 231 -4.75 36.19 21.01
CA SER A 231 -3.56 36.19 21.88
C SER A 231 -2.92 34.81 21.97
N PHE A 232 -3.72 33.76 22.15
CA PHE A 232 -3.23 32.39 22.20
C PHE A 232 -2.58 31.98 20.87
N LEU A 233 -3.23 32.28 19.73
CA LEU A 233 -2.70 31.97 18.40
C LEU A 233 -1.42 32.75 18.09
N ALA A 234 -1.33 34.02 18.50
CA ALA A 234 -0.10 34.80 18.37
C ALA A 234 1.05 34.16 19.17
N TRP A 235 0.81 33.73 20.41
CA TRP A 235 1.81 32.97 21.18
C TRP A 235 2.15 31.64 20.50
N LEU A 236 1.15 30.91 20.01
CA LEU A 236 1.29 29.62 19.35
C LEU A 236 2.24 29.71 18.14
N TYR A 237 2.11 30.77 17.35
CA TYR A 237 2.90 30.98 16.14
C TYR A 237 4.26 31.66 16.38
N ASN A 238 4.44 32.37 17.49
CA ASN A 238 5.69 33.07 17.77
C ASN A 238 6.64 32.28 18.68
N ASP A 239 6.10 31.73 19.77
CA ASP A 239 6.89 31.35 20.95
C ASP A 239 6.71 29.88 21.36
N SER A 240 5.66 29.21 20.89
CA SER A 240 5.40 27.80 21.24
C SER A 240 6.45 26.83 20.65
N PRO A 241 6.61 25.62 21.23
CA PRO A 241 7.54 24.60 20.71
C PRO A 241 7.10 23.99 19.36
N VAL A 242 5.90 24.30 18.88
CA VAL A 242 5.32 23.73 17.65
C VAL A 242 5.07 24.79 16.58
N LYS A 243 5.52 26.02 16.79
CA LYS A 243 5.27 27.17 15.90
C LYS A 243 5.57 26.94 14.42
N ASP A 244 6.54 26.09 14.10
CA ASP A 244 6.98 25.80 12.72
C ASP A 244 6.10 24.75 12.02
N THR A 245 5.36 23.93 12.78
CA THR A 245 4.58 22.81 12.24
C THR A 245 3.09 22.91 12.49
N VAL A 246 2.67 23.63 13.55
CA VAL A 246 1.30 23.67 14.01
C VAL A 246 0.35 24.32 13.00
N VAL A 247 -0.84 23.75 12.90
CA VAL A 247 -1.96 24.24 12.10
C VAL A 247 -3.21 24.25 12.98
N VAL A 248 -4.10 25.22 12.77
CA VAL A 248 -5.36 25.36 13.50
C VAL A 248 -6.53 25.50 12.52
N ASN A 249 -7.71 25.03 12.92
CA ASN A 249 -8.95 25.21 12.17
C ASN A 249 -9.55 26.61 12.36
N ASP A 250 -10.79 26.79 11.92
CA ASP A 250 -11.55 28.05 11.88
C ASP A 250 -12.58 28.22 13.00
N ARG A 251 -12.46 27.47 14.10
CA ARG A 251 -13.45 27.43 15.18
C ARG A 251 -12.94 28.06 16.48
N TRP A 252 -12.58 29.33 16.41
CA TRP A 252 -11.95 30.07 17.51
C TRP A 252 -12.82 31.19 18.10
N CYS A 253 -13.99 31.44 17.51
CA CYS A 253 -14.93 32.46 17.97
C CYS A 253 -16.28 32.35 17.25
N ASN A 254 -17.30 32.98 17.82
CA ASN A 254 -18.50 33.27 17.05
C ASN A 254 -18.12 34.01 15.76
N ASN A 255 -18.65 33.54 14.62
CA ASN A 255 -18.34 34.09 13.30
C ASN A 255 -16.87 33.91 12.81
N CYS A 256 -16.06 33.03 13.41
CA CYS A 256 -14.74 32.66 12.88
C CYS A 256 -14.82 31.67 11.72
N SER A 257 -15.82 30.79 11.72
CA SER A 257 -15.98 29.75 10.70
C SER A 257 -16.00 30.31 9.29
N CYS A 258 -15.21 29.74 8.38
CA CYS A 258 -15.07 30.19 6.99
C CYS A 258 -14.45 31.61 6.83
N HIS A 259 -13.97 32.23 7.91
CA HIS A 259 -13.41 33.59 7.92
C HIS A 259 -11.96 33.65 8.42
N HIS A 260 -11.61 32.86 9.43
CA HIS A 260 -10.33 32.94 10.14
C HIS A 260 -9.71 31.55 10.33
N GLY A 261 -8.41 31.49 10.64
CA GLY A 261 -7.72 30.24 10.97
C GLY A 261 -6.85 29.67 9.84
N GLY A 262 -6.04 28.67 10.16
CA GLY A 262 -5.06 28.11 9.23
C GLY A 262 -5.68 27.28 8.10
N TYR A 263 -6.88 26.75 8.31
CA TYR A 263 -7.73 26.11 7.31
C TYR A 263 -9.19 26.16 7.75
N TYR A 264 -10.12 25.99 6.81
CA TYR A 264 -11.54 26.11 7.08
C TYR A 264 -12.23 24.75 7.21
N ASN A 265 -13.10 24.63 8.21
CA ASN A 265 -14.13 23.59 8.27
C ASN A 265 -15.51 24.17 7.94
N CYS A 266 -15.77 25.46 8.22
CA CYS A 266 -17.02 26.21 8.02
C CYS A 266 -18.25 25.69 8.78
N ALA A 267 -18.58 24.41 8.60
CA ALA A 267 -19.68 23.72 9.27
C ALA A 267 -19.36 22.22 9.36
N ASP A 268 -20.14 21.49 10.14
CA ASP A 268 -20.03 20.03 10.19
C ASP A 268 -20.30 19.43 8.81
N LYS A 269 -19.43 18.51 8.38
CA LYS A 269 -19.51 17.83 7.08
C LYS A 269 -19.57 18.79 5.88
N TYR A 270 -18.93 19.96 5.99
CA TYR A 270 -18.90 20.98 4.93
C TYR A 270 -18.40 20.41 3.60
N LYS A 271 -19.12 20.79 2.53
CA LYS A 271 -18.79 20.46 1.14
C LYS A 271 -18.90 21.74 0.32
N PRO A 272 -17.81 22.27 -0.23
CA PRO A 272 -17.88 23.49 -1.02
C PRO A 272 -18.58 23.23 -2.35
N GLY A 273 -19.38 24.20 -2.82
CA GLY A 273 -20.02 24.12 -4.14
C GLY A 273 -19.11 24.48 -5.31
N SER A 274 -17.96 25.09 -5.04
CA SER A 274 -16.92 25.47 -6.02
C SER A 274 -15.55 25.42 -5.38
N LEU A 275 -14.47 25.47 -6.17
CA LEU A 275 -13.10 25.39 -5.66
C LEU A 275 -12.79 26.52 -4.67
N PRO A 276 -12.55 26.24 -3.37
CA PRO A 276 -12.23 27.28 -2.40
C PRO A 276 -10.84 27.89 -2.64
N ALA A 277 -10.72 29.20 -2.36
CA ALA A 277 -9.44 29.90 -2.44
C ALA A 277 -8.52 29.61 -1.23
N HIS A 278 -9.10 29.19 -0.11
CA HIS A 278 -8.39 28.87 1.13
C HIS A 278 -8.37 27.36 1.37
N LYS A 279 -7.34 26.85 2.06
CA LYS A 279 -7.29 25.44 2.44
C LYS A 279 -8.47 25.12 3.36
N TRP A 280 -9.05 23.94 3.18
CA TRP A 280 -10.17 23.47 3.97
C TRP A 280 -10.04 21.97 4.30
N GLU A 281 -10.85 21.50 5.24
CA GLU A 281 -10.91 20.11 5.66
C GLU A 281 -12.37 19.68 5.85
N MET A 282 -12.74 18.58 5.22
CA MET A 282 -14.01 17.90 5.45
C MET A 282 -13.84 16.96 6.65
N CYS A 283 -14.59 17.23 7.72
CA CYS A 283 -14.77 16.28 8.82
C CYS A 283 -16.03 15.44 8.56
N SER A 284 -15.89 14.11 8.56
CA SER A 284 -17.00 13.17 8.39
C SER A 284 -16.90 12.04 9.41
N SER A 285 -17.93 11.20 9.53
CA SER A 285 -17.96 10.09 10.51
C SER A 285 -18.50 8.82 9.87
N ILE A 286 -17.86 7.68 10.19
CA ILE A 286 -18.31 6.37 9.73
C ILE A 286 -19.73 6.08 10.22
N ASP A 287 -20.05 6.49 11.44
CA ASP A 287 -21.43 6.54 11.91
C ASP A 287 -22.09 7.82 11.41
N LYS A 288 -23.09 7.70 10.55
CA LYS A 288 -23.73 8.88 9.93
C LYS A 288 -24.44 9.75 10.97
N LEU A 289 -24.82 9.18 12.11
CA LEU A 289 -25.66 9.81 13.13
C LEU A 289 -24.89 10.35 14.34
N SER A 290 -23.62 9.98 14.53
CA SER A 290 -22.86 10.30 15.74
C SER A 290 -21.36 10.42 15.47
N TRP A 291 -20.66 11.25 16.24
CA TRP A 291 -19.20 11.25 16.28
C TRP A 291 -18.71 10.25 17.35
N GLY A 292 -19.33 10.25 18.52
CA GLY A 292 -19.07 9.28 19.59
C GLY A 292 -19.63 7.88 19.30
N TYR A 293 -19.16 6.88 20.04
CA TYR A 293 -19.67 5.52 19.94
C TYR A 293 -21.11 5.41 20.45
N ARG A 294 -21.97 4.74 19.67
CA ARG A 294 -23.29 4.29 20.12
C ARG A 294 -23.46 2.79 19.92
N SER A 295 -23.94 2.10 20.95
CA SER A 295 -24.12 0.65 20.96
C SER A 295 -25.33 0.20 20.15
N ASN A 296 -26.21 1.13 19.79
CA ASN A 296 -27.44 0.87 19.03
C ASN A 296 -27.31 1.23 17.53
N MET A 297 -26.10 1.27 16.99
CA MET A 297 -25.87 1.48 15.56
C MET A 297 -26.34 0.30 14.70
N HIS A 298 -26.99 0.63 13.59
CA HIS A 298 -27.36 -0.32 12.54
C HIS A 298 -26.49 -0.11 11.29
N ILE A 299 -26.32 -1.16 10.49
CA ILE A 299 -25.37 -1.18 9.36
C ILE A 299 -25.72 -0.15 8.27
N ASP A 300 -27.00 0.14 8.07
CA ASP A 300 -27.55 1.13 7.13
C ASP A 300 -27.27 2.59 7.57
N GLU A 301 -27.10 2.80 8.87
CA GLU A 301 -26.70 4.07 9.47
C GLU A 301 -25.17 4.29 9.41
N LEU A 302 -24.41 3.29 8.98
CA LEU A 302 -22.96 3.41 8.78
C LEU A 302 -22.63 3.74 7.32
N MET A 303 -21.56 4.48 7.10
CA MET A 303 -20.99 4.68 5.77
C MET A 303 -20.47 3.34 5.22
N ASP A 304 -20.75 3.08 3.95
CA ASP A 304 -20.11 1.99 3.21
C ASP A 304 -18.78 2.45 2.61
N GLU A 305 -18.01 1.49 2.10
CA GLU A 305 -16.70 1.74 1.48
C GLU A 305 -16.79 2.73 0.32
N ALA A 306 -17.79 2.57 -0.56
CA ALA A 306 -17.98 3.41 -1.73
C ALA A 306 -18.23 4.88 -1.33
N SER A 307 -19.09 5.11 -0.34
CA SER A 307 -19.38 6.46 0.17
C SER A 307 -18.14 7.13 0.77
N ILE A 308 -17.31 6.38 1.50
CA ILE A 308 -16.07 6.90 2.11
C ILE A 308 -15.07 7.31 1.02
N ILE A 309 -14.88 6.45 0.00
CA ILE A 309 -13.98 6.73 -1.13
C ILE A 309 -14.51 7.92 -1.94
N GLU A 310 -15.82 7.97 -2.20
CA GLU A 310 -16.47 9.08 -2.87
C GLU A 310 -16.24 10.40 -2.13
N GLU A 311 -16.46 10.45 -0.82
CA GLU A 311 -16.21 11.66 -0.03
C GLU A 311 -14.73 12.08 -0.06
N LEU A 312 -13.80 11.12 0.05
CA LEU A 312 -12.37 11.38 -0.07
C LEU A 312 -12.03 12.02 -1.42
N VAL A 313 -12.44 11.38 -2.52
CA VAL A 313 -12.11 11.81 -3.89
C VAL A 313 -12.67 13.20 -4.16
N LYS A 314 -13.93 13.44 -3.80
CA LYS A 314 -14.57 14.76 -3.94
C LYS A 314 -13.81 15.83 -3.14
N THR A 315 -13.50 15.54 -1.88
CA THR A 315 -12.80 16.45 -0.98
C THR A 315 -11.45 16.85 -1.55
N VAL A 316 -10.64 15.87 -1.99
CA VAL A 316 -9.28 16.12 -2.50
C VAL A 316 -9.29 16.82 -3.85
N SER A 317 -10.28 16.52 -4.71
CA SER A 317 -10.46 17.20 -6.00
C SER A 317 -10.73 18.70 -5.82
N PHE A 318 -11.49 19.05 -4.77
CA PHE A 318 -11.72 20.43 -4.33
C PHE A 318 -10.60 20.97 -3.41
N GLY A 319 -9.48 20.27 -3.27
CA GLY A 319 -8.29 20.75 -2.56
C GLY A 319 -8.33 20.60 -1.04
N GLY A 320 -9.35 19.94 -0.51
CA GLY A 320 -9.51 19.72 0.92
C GLY A 320 -8.63 18.60 1.47
N ASN A 321 -8.64 18.47 2.80
CA ASN A 321 -8.27 17.25 3.50
C ASN A 321 -9.54 16.52 3.96
N TYR A 322 -9.52 15.19 3.96
CA TYR A 322 -10.59 14.35 4.48
C TYR A 322 -10.19 13.80 5.85
N LEU A 323 -10.97 14.13 6.87
CA LEU A 323 -10.78 13.71 8.25
C LEU A 323 -11.94 12.79 8.66
N LEU A 324 -11.68 11.48 8.66
CA LEU A 324 -12.71 10.46 8.90
C LEU A 324 -12.75 10.05 10.37
N ASN A 325 -13.89 10.23 11.01
CA ASN A 325 -14.07 9.96 12.43
C ASN A 325 -14.43 8.50 12.74
N VAL A 326 -13.89 8.02 13.87
CA VAL A 326 -14.32 6.81 14.56
C VAL A 326 -14.64 7.10 16.03
N GLY A 327 -15.66 6.42 16.54
CA GLY A 327 -16.03 6.43 17.96
C GLY A 327 -15.63 5.13 18.66
N PRO A 328 -14.62 5.11 19.55
CA PRO A 328 -14.26 3.93 20.33
C PRO A 328 -15.22 3.67 21.50
N THR A 329 -15.31 2.41 21.95
CA THR A 329 -16.08 2.03 23.14
C THR A 329 -15.42 2.52 24.43
N LYS A 330 -16.13 2.51 25.55
CA LYS A 330 -15.57 2.88 26.86
C LYS A 330 -14.36 2.04 27.29
N GLU A 331 -14.23 0.81 26.79
CA GLU A 331 -13.08 -0.07 27.04
C GLU A 331 -11.87 0.29 26.17
N GLY A 332 -11.99 1.17 25.18
CA GLY A 332 -10.89 1.53 24.27
C GLY A 332 -10.76 0.62 23.05
N VAL A 333 -11.86 -0.03 22.66
CA VAL A 333 -11.95 -0.82 21.43
C VAL A 333 -12.51 0.07 20.32
N ILE A 334 -11.85 0.11 19.17
CA ILE A 334 -12.48 0.62 17.94
C ILE A 334 -13.37 -0.51 17.43
N PRO A 335 -14.70 -0.31 17.28
CA PRO A 335 -15.59 -1.37 16.81
C PRO A 335 -15.08 -2.03 15.52
N PRO A 336 -15.12 -3.37 15.40
CA PRO A 336 -14.58 -4.06 14.22
C PRO A 336 -15.12 -3.57 12.88
N ILE A 337 -16.37 -3.10 12.84
CA ILE A 337 -16.94 -2.51 11.63
C ILE A 337 -16.25 -1.19 11.25
N PHE A 338 -15.82 -0.37 12.21
CA PHE A 338 -15.03 0.83 11.93
C PHE A 338 -13.60 0.46 11.53
N GLU A 339 -12.99 -0.57 12.15
CA GLU A 339 -11.69 -1.09 11.71
C GLU A 339 -11.76 -1.56 10.24
N GLU A 340 -12.81 -2.28 9.86
CA GLU A 340 -13.01 -2.78 8.49
C GLU A 340 -13.09 -1.62 7.48
N ARG A 341 -13.92 -0.60 7.75
CA ARG A 341 -14.07 0.58 6.87
C ARG A 341 -12.77 1.37 6.71
N LEU A 342 -12.02 1.54 7.79
CA LEU A 342 -10.69 2.17 7.75
C LEU A 342 -9.72 1.34 6.90
N LEU A 343 -9.71 0.01 7.06
CA LEU A 343 -8.85 -0.87 6.26
C LEU A 343 -9.28 -0.93 4.79
N ALA A 344 -10.57 -0.79 4.49
CA ALA A 344 -11.09 -0.70 3.14
C ALA A 344 -10.57 0.55 2.41
N LEU A 345 -10.68 1.71 3.07
CA LEU A 345 -10.06 2.95 2.60
C LEU A 345 -8.55 2.79 2.36
N GLY A 346 -7.86 2.16 3.31
CA GLY A 346 -6.43 1.84 3.19
C GLY A 346 -6.07 1.01 1.96
N ARG A 347 -6.81 -0.08 1.69
CA ARG A 347 -6.59 -0.93 0.49
C ARG A 347 -6.76 -0.14 -0.80
N TRP A 348 -7.76 0.75 -0.85
CA TRP A 348 -7.97 1.61 -2.01
C TRP A 348 -6.84 2.64 -2.17
N LEU A 349 -6.36 3.23 -1.08
CA LEU A 349 -5.24 4.19 -1.06
C LEU A 349 -3.88 3.54 -1.37
N ASP A 350 -3.66 2.27 -1.01
CA ASP A 350 -2.44 1.53 -1.39
C ASP A 350 -2.31 1.43 -2.92
N THR A 351 -3.44 1.42 -3.63
CA THR A 351 -3.51 1.37 -5.09
C THR A 351 -3.54 2.75 -5.73
N ASN A 352 -4.41 3.62 -5.23
CA ASN A 352 -4.78 4.89 -5.88
C ASN A 352 -4.18 6.11 -5.18
N GLY A 353 -3.38 5.92 -4.13
CA GLY A 353 -2.88 6.98 -3.26
C GLY A 353 -2.01 8.01 -3.98
N GLU A 354 -1.37 7.65 -5.10
CA GLU A 354 -0.62 8.58 -5.94
C GLU A 354 -1.52 9.72 -6.48
N ALA A 355 -2.77 9.41 -6.83
CA ALA A 355 -3.76 10.39 -7.28
C ALA A 355 -4.30 11.25 -6.13
N ILE A 356 -4.02 10.88 -4.88
CA ILE A 356 -4.54 11.55 -3.68
C ILE A 356 -3.45 12.38 -3.01
N TYR A 357 -2.43 11.73 -2.46
CA TYR A 357 -1.42 12.39 -1.62
C TYR A 357 -0.62 13.41 -2.41
N GLU A 358 -0.39 14.58 -1.80
CA GLU A 358 0.34 15.71 -2.40
C GLU A 358 -0.29 16.29 -3.68
N SER A 359 -1.44 15.77 -4.10
CA SER A 359 -2.13 16.27 -5.28
C SER A 359 -2.68 17.68 -5.07
N LYS A 360 -3.00 18.33 -6.19
CA LYS A 360 -3.62 19.65 -6.27
C LYS A 360 -4.93 19.55 -7.05
N PRO A 361 -5.90 20.42 -6.74
CA PRO A 361 -7.04 20.65 -7.61
C PRO A 361 -6.58 20.88 -9.04
N TRP A 362 -7.15 20.15 -9.99
CA TRP A 362 -6.93 20.43 -11.39
C TRP A 362 -7.81 21.62 -11.83
N ARG A 363 -7.64 22.12 -13.07
CA ARG A 363 -8.46 23.24 -13.58
C ARG A 363 -9.97 22.91 -13.63
N VAL A 364 -10.31 21.63 -13.69
CA VAL A 364 -11.67 21.10 -13.62
C VAL A 364 -11.68 20.08 -12.49
N GLN A 365 -12.67 20.15 -11.60
CA GLN A 365 -12.79 19.22 -10.45
C GLN A 365 -13.52 17.94 -10.84
N VAL A 366 -14.52 18.04 -11.72
CA VAL A 366 -15.43 16.97 -12.09
C VAL A 366 -15.89 17.16 -13.54
N GLU A 367 -16.05 16.06 -14.28
CA GLU A 367 -16.71 16.08 -15.60
C GLU A 367 -18.19 16.47 -15.49
N ASP A 368 -18.78 16.95 -16.60
CA ASP A 368 -20.22 17.26 -16.68
C ASP A 368 -21.13 16.06 -16.35
N THR A 369 -20.62 14.83 -16.50
CA THR A 369 -21.32 13.61 -16.11
C THR A 369 -21.47 13.45 -14.59
N GLY A 370 -20.66 14.17 -13.79
CA GLY A 370 -20.62 14.06 -12.34
C GLY A 370 -19.91 12.82 -11.78
N THR A 371 -19.47 11.90 -12.64
CA THR A 371 -18.94 10.58 -12.25
C THR A 371 -17.42 10.47 -12.25
N VAL A 372 -16.74 11.40 -12.94
CA VAL A 372 -15.28 11.43 -13.07
C VAL A 372 -14.74 12.67 -12.39
N TRP A 373 -13.81 12.46 -11.46
CA TRP A 373 -13.23 13.48 -10.63
C TRP A 373 -11.74 13.63 -10.93
N TYR A 374 -11.20 14.82 -10.71
CA TYR A 374 -9.85 15.16 -11.13
C TYR A 374 -8.99 15.70 -10.02
N THR A 375 -7.77 15.17 -9.98
CA THR A 375 -6.65 15.73 -9.24
C THR A 375 -5.45 15.86 -10.18
N SER A 376 -4.41 16.57 -9.74
CA SER A 376 -3.19 16.74 -10.52
C SER A 376 -1.94 16.72 -9.65
N LYS A 377 -0.83 16.26 -10.21
CA LYS A 377 0.49 16.29 -9.57
C LYS A 377 1.55 16.59 -10.63
N GLY A 378 2.09 17.81 -10.59
CA GLY A 378 3.00 18.30 -11.63
C GLY A 378 2.31 18.28 -13.00
N PRO A 379 2.89 17.63 -14.03
CA PRO A 379 2.28 17.53 -15.36
C PRO A 379 1.20 16.44 -15.46
N VAL A 380 1.06 15.58 -14.45
CA VAL A 380 0.12 14.44 -14.47
C VAL A 380 -1.25 14.88 -13.98
N VAL A 381 -2.29 14.45 -14.70
CA VAL A 381 -3.70 14.62 -14.34
C VAL A 381 -4.27 13.23 -14.10
N TYR A 382 -4.88 13.03 -12.93
CA TYR A 382 -5.54 11.77 -12.59
C TYR A 382 -7.04 11.94 -12.78
N ALA A 383 -7.62 11.12 -13.66
CA ALA A 383 -9.06 10.95 -13.79
C ALA A 383 -9.49 9.80 -12.87
N ILE A 384 -10.33 10.08 -11.88
CA ILE A 384 -10.77 9.14 -10.86
C ILE A 384 -12.24 8.82 -11.09
N PHE A 385 -12.52 7.56 -11.43
CA PHE A 385 -13.86 7.08 -11.75
C PHE A 385 -14.51 6.49 -10.51
N LEU A 386 -15.64 7.06 -10.08
CA LEU A 386 -16.41 6.51 -8.96
C LEU A 386 -17.35 5.38 -9.41
N VAL A 387 -17.76 5.41 -10.69
CA VAL A 387 -18.61 4.39 -11.31
C VAL A 387 -18.01 4.04 -12.67
N TRP A 388 -17.77 2.75 -12.90
CA TRP A 388 -17.31 2.27 -14.19
C TRP A 388 -18.50 2.12 -15.16
N PRO A 389 -18.40 2.60 -16.41
CA PRO A 389 -19.49 2.51 -17.38
C PRO A 389 -19.74 1.06 -17.82
N GLN A 390 -21.01 0.67 -18.00
CA GLN A 390 -21.39 -0.70 -18.33
C GLN A 390 -20.90 -1.17 -19.71
N ASP A 391 -20.76 -0.26 -20.66
CA ASP A 391 -20.26 -0.52 -22.01
C ASP A 391 -18.72 -0.47 -22.10
N ASN A 392 -18.03 -0.22 -20.98
CA ASN A 392 -16.59 -0.04 -20.89
C ASN A 392 -16.02 1.13 -21.72
N VAL A 393 -16.86 2.09 -22.11
CA VAL A 393 -16.42 3.28 -22.85
C VAL A 393 -16.45 4.50 -21.94
N LEU A 394 -15.28 5.07 -21.67
CA LEU A 394 -15.12 6.31 -20.92
C LEU A 394 -14.94 7.49 -21.87
N GLN A 395 -15.85 8.45 -21.78
CA GLN A 395 -15.73 9.73 -22.50
C GLN A 395 -15.31 10.82 -21.51
N LEU A 396 -14.13 11.41 -21.76
CA LEU A 396 -13.59 12.52 -20.97
C LEU A 396 -13.61 13.77 -21.84
N SER A 397 -14.38 14.78 -21.43
CA SER A 397 -14.55 16.01 -22.21
C SER A 397 -13.58 17.13 -21.78
N SER A 398 -13.12 17.08 -20.53
CA SER A 398 -12.29 18.14 -19.93
C SER A 398 -10.80 18.07 -20.32
N PRO A 399 -10.17 16.88 -20.48
CA PRO A 399 -8.80 16.78 -20.98
C PRO A 399 -8.74 17.08 -22.48
N THR A 400 -7.88 18.02 -22.87
CA THR A 400 -7.57 18.30 -24.28
C THR A 400 -6.26 17.59 -24.65
N PRO A 401 -6.30 16.46 -25.36
CA PRO A 401 -5.09 15.72 -25.68
C PRO A 401 -4.25 16.44 -26.73
N SER A 402 -2.94 16.22 -26.66
CA SER A 402 -1.96 16.58 -27.70
C SER A 402 -1.30 15.30 -28.23
N PRO A 403 -0.55 15.35 -29.35
CA PRO A 403 0.22 14.20 -29.82
C PRO A 403 1.22 13.62 -28.80
N ALA A 404 1.61 14.41 -27.79
CA ALA A 404 2.50 13.96 -26.71
C ALA A 404 1.75 13.39 -25.48
N THR A 405 0.41 13.45 -25.47
CA THR A 405 -0.39 12.95 -24.35
C THR A 405 -0.32 11.43 -24.28
N GLN A 406 0.09 10.90 -23.14
CA GLN A 406 0.05 9.47 -22.85
C GLN A 406 -1.04 9.22 -21.81
N ILE A 407 -1.81 8.16 -22.01
CA ILE A 407 -2.84 7.70 -21.09
C ILE A 407 -2.42 6.33 -20.58
N SER A 408 -2.32 6.21 -19.27
CA SER A 408 -2.04 4.95 -18.58
C SER A 408 -3.04 4.80 -17.44
N ALA A 409 -3.53 3.57 -17.22
CA ALA A 409 -4.26 3.26 -16.01
C ALA A 409 -3.29 3.31 -14.81
N ALA A 410 -3.64 4.04 -13.76
CA ALA A 410 -2.90 4.01 -12.50
C ALA A 410 -3.02 2.59 -11.92
N ALA A 411 -1.92 1.84 -11.92
CA ALA A 411 -1.94 0.40 -11.65
C ALA A 411 -1.79 0.11 -10.16
N ALA A 412 -2.81 -0.51 -9.57
CA ALA A 412 -2.59 -1.77 -8.86
C ALA A 412 -3.62 -2.79 -9.35
N GLY A 413 -3.13 -3.96 -9.76
CA GLY A 413 -3.97 -5.11 -10.14
C GLY A 413 -4.35 -5.21 -11.61
N ALA A 414 -3.90 -4.31 -12.49
CA ALA A 414 -4.05 -4.55 -13.93
C ALA A 414 -3.07 -5.66 -14.35
N LEU A 415 -3.63 -6.81 -14.73
CA LEU A 415 -2.87 -7.87 -15.38
C LEU A 415 -2.16 -7.31 -16.63
N PRO A 416 -0.95 -7.77 -16.97
CA PRO A 416 -0.26 -7.31 -18.16
C PRO A 416 -1.10 -7.64 -19.41
N ALA A 417 -1.22 -6.68 -20.33
CA ALA A 417 -1.96 -6.90 -21.59
C ALA A 417 -1.34 -8.00 -22.46
N ARG A 418 -0.04 -8.25 -22.29
CA ARG A 418 0.71 -9.28 -23.00
C ARG A 418 1.67 -10.01 -22.07
N VAL A 419 1.75 -11.33 -22.20
CA VAL A 419 2.74 -12.16 -21.50
C VAL A 419 3.66 -12.85 -22.50
N LYS A 420 4.97 -12.77 -22.25
CA LYS A 420 5.98 -13.52 -22.99
C LYS A 420 6.16 -14.89 -22.32
N VAL A 421 5.83 -15.95 -23.04
CA VAL A 421 6.08 -17.33 -22.59
C VAL A 421 7.46 -17.77 -23.08
N VAL A 422 8.28 -18.27 -22.15
CA VAL A 422 9.58 -18.89 -22.45
C VAL A 422 9.41 -20.40 -22.30
N GLU A 423 9.48 -21.12 -23.41
CA GLU A 423 9.31 -22.57 -23.43
C GLU A 423 10.63 -23.26 -23.10
N VAL A 424 10.68 -23.95 -21.96
CA VAL A 424 11.90 -24.62 -21.46
C VAL A 424 11.88 -26.13 -21.63
N GLY A 425 10.82 -26.71 -22.20
CA GLY A 425 10.63 -28.15 -22.35
C GLY A 425 11.76 -28.88 -23.05
N PRO A 426 12.30 -28.41 -24.19
CA PRO A 426 13.39 -29.10 -24.89
C PRO A 426 14.67 -29.24 -24.05
N ARG A 427 15.01 -28.24 -23.23
CA ARG A 427 16.17 -28.26 -22.33
C ARG A 427 15.81 -28.83 -20.97
N ASP A 428 15.06 -28.07 -20.17
CA ASP A 428 14.79 -28.36 -18.77
C ASP A 428 13.82 -29.53 -18.61
N GLY A 429 12.83 -29.60 -19.50
CA GLY A 429 11.82 -30.66 -19.49
C GLY A 429 12.39 -32.04 -19.79
N LEU A 430 13.33 -32.13 -20.75
CA LEU A 430 13.90 -33.41 -21.16
C LEU A 430 15.09 -33.86 -20.31
N GLN A 431 15.84 -32.97 -19.67
CA GLN A 431 17.15 -33.29 -19.06
C GLN A 431 17.16 -34.50 -18.10
N ASN A 432 16.03 -34.77 -17.43
CA ASN A 432 15.89 -35.81 -16.40
C ASN A 432 15.11 -37.04 -16.89
N GLU A 433 14.80 -37.14 -18.19
CA GLU A 433 14.21 -38.35 -18.76
C GLU A 433 15.16 -39.54 -18.62
N GLN A 434 14.62 -40.70 -18.23
CA GLN A 434 15.43 -41.90 -18.01
C GLN A 434 15.99 -42.47 -19.31
N SER A 435 15.20 -42.39 -20.38
CA SER A 435 15.54 -42.89 -21.71
C SER A 435 16.10 -41.76 -22.55
N ILE A 436 17.25 -41.99 -23.20
CA ILE A 436 17.85 -41.02 -24.11
C ILE A 436 16.90 -40.74 -25.27
N VAL A 437 16.29 -39.55 -25.25
CA VAL A 437 15.48 -39.06 -26.37
C VAL A 437 16.35 -38.88 -27.62
N PRO A 438 16.03 -39.51 -28.77
CA PRO A 438 16.81 -39.37 -29.99
C PRO A 438 16.91 -37.91 -30.47
N THR A 439 18.06 -37.54 -31.04
CA THR A 439 18.33 -36.18 -31.56
C THR A 439 17.26 -35.70 -32.54
N ALA A 440 16.82 -36.57 -33.46
CA ALA A 440 15.76 -36.23 -34.42
C ALA A 440 14.42 -35.88 -33.75
N VAL A 441 14.10 -36.51 -32.61
CA VAL A 441 12.88 -36.19 -31.84
C VAL A 441 13.02 -34.84 -31.14
N LYS A 442 14.19 -34.52 -30.59
CA LYS A 442 14.46 -33.20 -29.98
C LYS A 442 14.35 -32.07 -31.01
N ILE A 443 14.95 -32.26 -32.19
CA ILE A 443 14.85 -31.31 -33.31
C ILE A 443 13.39 -31.16 -33.73
N GLY A 444 12.67 -32.27 -33.92
CA GLY A 444 11.25 -32.25 -34.27
C GLY A 444 10.39 -31.51 -33.24
N LEU A 445 10.65 -31.70 -31.95
CA LEU A 445 9.99 -30.97 -30.86
C LEU A 445 10.21 -29.45 -30.98
N ILE A 446 11.45 -29.00 -31.12
CA ILE A 446 11.79 -27.57 -31.20
C ILE A 446 11.19 -26.94 -32.46
N ASP A 447 11.26 -27.64 -33.60
CA ASP A 447 10.67 -27.17 -34.85
C ASP A 447 9.15 -27.04 -34.74
N MET A 448 8.45 -28.00 -34.12
CA MET A 448 7.01 -27.91 -33.87
C MET A 448 6.67 -26.75 -32.94
N LEU A 449 7.39 -26.60 -31.82
CA LEU A 449 7.22 -25.48 -30.88
C LEU A 449 7.41 -24.12 -31.58
N SER A 450 8.34 -24.02 -32.52
CA SER A 450 8.60 -22.78 -33.27
C SER A 450 7.38 -22.32 -34.07
N HIS A 451 6.49 -23.24 -34.47
CA HIS A 451 5.28 -22.94 -35.23
C HIS A 451 4.03 -22.65 -34.38
N THR A 452 4.16 -22.67 -33.05
CA THR A 452 3.07 -22.38 -32.10
C THR A 452 2.88 -20.89 -31.84
N GLY A 453 3.83 -20.02 -32.24
CA GLY A 453 3.80 -18.60 -31.90
C GLY A 453 4.54 -18.25 -30.60
N LEU A 454 5.17 -19.23 -29.95
CA LEU A 454 6.11 -18.99 -28.85
C LEU A 454 7.27 -18.10 -29.30
N PRO A 455 7.59 -17.01 -28.56
CA PRO A 455 8.67 -16.10 -28.93
C PRO A 455 10.05 -16.60 -28.52
N VAL A 456 10.13 -17.52 -27.56
CA VAL A 456 11.40 -18.02 -27.01
C VAL A 456 11.27 -19.52 -26.70
N ILE A 457 12.23 -20.32 -27.18
CA ILE A 457 12.30 -21.76 -26.94
C ILE A 457 13.73 -22.10 -26.50
N GLU A 458 13.92 -22.47 -25.24
CA GLU A 458 15.23 -22.88 -24.74
C GLU A 458 15.60 -24.25 -25.31
N ALA A 459 16.50 -24.26 -26.29
CA ALA A 459 16.66 -25.38 -27.21
C ALA A 459 17.45 -26.55 -26.60
N THR A 460 18.52 -26.25 -25.86
CA THR A 460 19.42 -27.27 -25.28
C THR A 460 20.36 -26.65 -24.24
N SER A 461 21.31 -27.44 -23.73
CA SER A 461 22.34 -26.98 -22.80
C SER A 461 23.73 -27.49 -23.16
N PHE A 462 24.72 -26.61 -23.13
CA PHE A 462 26.13 -26.93 -23.37
C PHE A 462 26.83 -27.26 -22.06
N VAL A 463 26.40 -28.38 -21.47
CA VAL A 463 26.89 -28.93 -20.21
C VAL A 463 27.68 -30.20 -20.46
N SER A 464 28.37 -30.70 -19.43
CA SER A 464 29.14 -31.94 -19.55
C SER A 464 28.22 -33.15 -19.79
N PRO A 465 28.38 -33.91 -20.89
CA PRO A 465 27.60 -35.12 -21.18
C PRO A 465 27.69 -36.19 -20.09
N ARG A 466 28.78 -36.18 -19.31
CA ARG A 466 28.94 -37.09 -18.17
C ARG A 466 27.90 -36.84 -17.06
N TRP A 467 27.51 -35.58 -16.86
CA TRP A 467 26.60 -35.17 -15.79
C TRP A 467 25.15 -35.08 -16.27
N VAL A 468 24.95 -34.68 -17.52
CA VAL A 468 23.62 -34.64 -18.15
C VAL A 468 23.69 -35.35 -19.51
N PRO A 469 23.65 -36.70 -19.53
CA PRO A 469 23.77 -37.50 -20.76
C PRO A 469 22.73 -37.14 -21.82
N GLN A 470 21.55 -36.75 -21.37
CA GLN A 470 20.43 -36.35 -22.22
C GLN A 470 20.72 -35.13 -23.10
N MET A 471 21.74 -34.34 -22.77
CA MET A 471 22.15 -33.11 -23.49
C MET A 471 23.46 -33.30 -24.26
N ALA A 472 23.93 -34.54 -24.45
CA ALA A 472 25.20 -34.83 -25.12
C ALA A 472 25.25 -34.39 -26.60
N ASP A 473 24.10 -34.32 -27.26
CA ASP A 473 23.90 -33.98 -28.67
C ASP A 473 23.53 -32.50 -28.88
N HIS A 474 23.93 -31.62 -27.94
CA HIS A 474 23.57 -30.20 -27.94
C HIS A 474 23.98 -29.46 -29.24
N THR A 475 25.10 -29.86 -29.86
CA THR A 475 25.61 -29.22 -31.08
C THR A 475 24.74 -29.61 -32.28
N GLU A 476 24.45 -30.91 -32.39
CA GLU A 476 23.62 -31.50 -33.43
C GLU A 476 22.19 -30.96 -33.36
N VAL A 477 21.62 -30.83 -32.15
CA VAL A 477 20.31 -30.20 -31.95
C VAL A 477 20.34 -28.75 -32.39
N MET A 478 21.29 -27.95 -31.90
CA MET A 478 21.32 -26.52 -32.19
C MET A 478 21.57 -26.21 -33.68
N GLN A 479 22.36 -27.04 -34.36
CA GLN A 479 22.59 -26.93 -35.80
C GLN A 479 21.43 -27.50 -36.63
N GLY A 480 20.74 -28.52 -36.14
CA GLY A 480 19.69 -29.23 -36.86
C GLY A 480 18.31 -28.55 -36.86
N ILE A 481 18.03 -27.68 -35.89
CA ILE A 481 16.74 -26.97 -35.82
C ILE A 481 16.58 -25.90 -36.90
N LYS A 482 15.34 -25.73 -37.36
CA LYS A 482 14.94 -24.65 -38.27
C LYS A 482 14.64 -23.39 -37.48
N LYS A 483 15.61 -22.47 -37.45
CA LYS A 483 15.49 -21.19 -36.73
C LYS A 483 14.51 -20.26 -37.47
N LEU A 484 13.32 -20.07 -36.92
CA LEU A 484 12.31 -19.18 -37.50
C LEU A 484 12.59 -17.69 -37.16
N PRO A 485 12.39 -16.76 -38.10
CA PRO A 485 12.46 -15.34 -37.80
C PRO A 485 11.48 -14.94 -36.70
N GLY A 486 11.95 -14.17 -35.72
CA GLY A 486 11.14 -13.71 -34.58
C GLY A 486 11.08 -14.67 -33.39
N VAL A 487 11.68 -15.86 -33.48
CA VAL A 487 11.81 -16.82 -32.37
C VAL A 487 13.26 -16.84 -31.88
N SER A 488 13.47 -16.68 -30.57
CA SER A 488 14.79 -16.86 -29.96
C SER A 488 14.98 -18.30 -29.48
N TYR A 489 16.22 -18.78 -29.56
CA TYR A 489 16.61 -20.14 -29.20
C TYR A 489 17.76 -20.13 -28.18
N PRO A 490 17.52 -19.65 -26.95
CA PRO A 490 18.55 -19.61 -25.92
C PRO A 490 19.04 -21.02 -25.55
N VAL A 491 20.28 -21.10 -25.09
CA VAL A 491 20.89 -22.33 -24.60
C VAL A 491 21.60 -22.10 -23.27
N LEU A 492 21.53 -23.07 -22.36
CA LEU A 492 22.19 -22.97 -21.06
C LEU A 492 23.70 -23.22 -21.16
N THR A 493 24.50 -22.30 -20.64
CA THR A 493 25.97 -22.35 -20.69
C THR A 493 26.59 -22.02 -19.32
N PRO A 494 26.85 -23.02 -18.46
CA PRO A 494 27.28 -22.76 -17.09
C PRO A 494 28.76 -22.37 -16.93
N ASN A 495 29.56 -22.43 -18.01
CA ASN A 495 30.98 -22.09 -17.99
C ASN A 495 31.46 -21.61 -19.38
N LEU A 496 32.66 -21.03 -19.42
CA LEU A 496 33.24 -20.43 -20.63
C LEU A 496 33.39 -21.41 -21.80
N LYS A 497 33.76 -22.67 -21.52
CA LYS A 497 33.88 -23.71 -22.56
C LYS A 497 32.54 -24.02 -23.20
N GLY A 498 31.49 -24.16 -22.37
CA GLY A 498 30.11 -24.35 -22.84
C GLY A 498 29.62 -23.16 -23.65
N PHE A 499 29.93 -21.94 -23.20
CA PHE A 499 29.61 -20.71 -23.93
C PHE A 499 30.26 -20.68 -25.32
N GLN A 500 31.57 -20.93 -25.41
CA GLN A 500 32.27 -20.94 -26.69
C GLN A 500 31.72 -22.00 -27.65
N ALA A 501 31.41 -23.19 -27.15
CA ALA A 501 30.78 -24.25 -27.94
C ALA A 501 29.37 -23.88 -28.42
N ALA A 502 28.57 -23.22 -27.57
CA ALA A 502 27.24 -22.72 -27.92
C ALA A 502 27.29 -21.69 -29.05
N VAL A 503 28.21 -20.73 -28.95
CA VAL A 503 28.41 -19.71 -29.99
C VAL A 503 28.86 -20.36 -31.30
N ALA A 504 29.80 -21.32 -31.24
CA ALA A 504 30.24 -22.07 -32.42
C ALA A 504 29.11 -22.90 -33.06
N ALA A 505 28.15 -23.37 -32.27
CA ALA A 505 26.95 -24.06 -32.75
C ALA A 505 25.86 -23.10 -33.27
N GLY A 506 26.07 -21.78 -33.16
CA GLY A 506 25.17 -20.75 -33.69
C GLY A 506 24.15 -20.19 -32.70
N ALA A 507 24.37 -20.34 -31.39
CA ALA A 507 23.55 -19.69 -30.37
C ALA A 507 23.72 -18.17 -30.39
N LYS A 508 22.60 -17.45 -30.32
CA LYS A 508 22.54 -15.97 -30.30
C LYS A 508 22.06 -15.40 -28.96
N GLU A 509 21.71 -16.27 -28.04
CA GLU A 509 21.28 -15.96 -26.68
C GLU A 509 21.70 -17.12 -25.80
N VAL A 510 22.13 -16.85 -24.58
CA VAL A 510 22.55 -17.89 -23.64
C VAL A 510 21.96 -17.65 -22.26
N SER A 511 21.95 -18.69 -21.43
CA SER A 511 21.54 -18.58 -20.03
C SER A 511 22.59 -19.11 -19.06
N ILE A 512 22.56 -18.56 -17.84
CA ILE A 512 23.36 -19.02 -16.69
C ILE A 512 22.43 -19.36 -15.51
N PHE A 513 22.85 -20.30 -14.67
CA PHE A 513 21.99 -20.89 -13.65
C PHE A 513 22.62 -20.82 -12.24
N GLY A 514 22.07 -19.95 -11.39
CA GLY A 514 22.42 -19.82 -9.98
C GLY A 514 21.31 -20.34 -9.05
N ALA A 515 21.54 -20.25 -7.74
CA ALA A 515 20.56 -20.63 -6.71
C ALA A 515 20.64 -19.68 -5.50
N ALA A 516 19.51 -19.52 -4.80
CA ALA A 516 19.43 -18.78 -3.54
C ALA A 516 19.76 -19.63 -2.29
N SER A 517 20.25 -20.86 -2.49
CA SER A 517 20.54 -21.83 -1.43
C SER A 517 21.99 -22.32 -1.48
N GLU A 518 22.70 -22.27 -0.35
CA GLU A 518 24.10 -22.68 -0.26
C GLU A 518 24.25 -24.21 -0.37
N LEU A 519 23.46 -24.98 0.38
CA LEU A 519 23.49 -26.44 0.30
C LEU A 519 23.07 -26.95 -1.08
N PHE A 520 22.10 -26.29 -1.73
CA PHE A 520 21.71 -26.66 -3.10
C PHE A 520 22.86 -26.41 -4.07
N THR A 521 23.48 -25.22 -4.03
CA THR A 521 24.62 -24.88 -4.89
C THR A 521 25.78 -25.85 -4.68
N LYS A 522 26.11 -26.15 -3.42
CA LYS A 522 27.19 -27.09 -3.07
C LYS A 522 26.91 -28.51 -3.56
N LYS A 523 25.67 -28.99 -3.46
CA LYS A 523 25.33 -30.33 -3.96
C LYS A 523 25.23 -30.40 -5.48
N ASN A 524 24.77 -29.33 -6.13
CA ASN A 524 24.51 -29.32 -7.56
C ASN A 524 25.77 -29.05 -8.41
N ILE A 525 26.62 -28.12 -7.95
CA ILE A 525 27.81 -27.66 -8.72
C ILE A 525 29.11 -27.60 -7.89
N ASN A 526 29.09 -28.14 -6.67
CA ASN A 526 30.26 -28.30 -5.79
C ASN A 526 31.01 -26.98 -5.49
N CYS A 527 30.24 -25.91 -5.23
CA CYS A 527 30.77 -24.62 -4.76
C CYS A 527 29.71 -23.85 -3.94
N SER A 528 30.12 -22.75 -3.30
CA SER A 528 29.22 -21.77 -2.68
C SER A 528 28.48 -20.92 -3.71
N ILE A 529 27.48 -20.17 -3.27
CA ILE A 529 26.79 -19.18 -4.13
C ILE A 529 27.79 -18.15 -4.66
N GLU A 530 28.66 -17.62 -3.82
CA GLU A 530 29.63 -16.59 -4.23
C GLU A 530 30.59 -17.10 -5.29
N GLU A 531 31.20 -18.27 -5.08
CA GLU A 531 32.08 -18.91 -6.06
C GLU A 531 31.33 -19.21 -7.38
N SER A 532 30.03 -19.53 -7.32
CA SER A 532 29.23 -19.76 -8.54
C SER A 532 29.04 -18.47 -9.34
N LEU A 533 28.80 -17.34 -8.65
CA LEU A 533 28.65 -16.03 -9.28
C LEU A 533 29.98 -15.53 -9.87
N GLU A 534 31.10 -15.77 -9.18
CA GLU A 534 32.43 -15.50 -9.71
C GLU A 534 32.70 -16.27 -11.01
N ARG A 535 32.32 -17.54 -11.09
CA ARG A 535 32.45 -18.34 -12.33
C ARG A 535 31.62 -17.79 -13.48
N PHE A 536 30.48 -17.13 -13.21
CA PHE A 536 29.69 -16.49 -14.25
C PHE A 536 30.37 -15.26 -14.83
N SER A 537 31.27 -14.60 -14.10
CA SER A 537 31.94 -13.37 -14.58
C SER A 537 32.70 -13.58 -15.90
N GLU A 538 33.30 -14.75 -16.10
CA GLU A 538 33.98 -15.12 -17.34
C GLU A 538 33.00 -15.26 -18.51
N VAL A 539 31.88 -15.96 -18.28
CA VAL A 539 30.81 -16.12 -19.28
C VAL A 539 30.20 -14.77 -19.62
N MET A 540 29.90 -13.94 -18.63
CA MET A 540 29.35 -12.60 -18.83
C MET A 540 30.30 -11.71 -19.62
N SER A 541 31.61 -11.80 -19.37
CA SER A 541 32.61 -11.02 -20.10
C SER A 541 32.74 -11.48 -21.55
N ALA A 542 32.76 -12.79 -21.79
CA ALA A 542 32.78 -13.35 -23.15
C ALA A 542 31.49 -13.04 -23.93
N ALA A 543 30.32 -13.13 -23.28
CA ALA A 543 29.03 -12.80 -23.87
C ALA A 543 28.93 -11.32 -24.24
N ARG A 544 29.39 -10.41 -23.37
CA ARG A 544 29.50 -8.98 -23.70
C ARG A 544 30.41 -8.73 -24.90
N ALA A 545 31.58 -9.37 -24.95
CA ALA A 545 32.50 -9.22 -26.07
C ALA A 545 31.91 -9.71 -27.41
N ALA A 546 31.02 -10.71 -27.35
CA ALA A 546 30.32 -11.25 -28.51
C ALA A 546 28.97 -10.56 -28.80
N SER A 547 28.56 -9.57 -27.99
CA SER A 547 27.22 -8.94 -28.04
C SER A 547 26.07 -9.95 -27.94
N ILE A 548 26.24 -10.98 -27.12
CA ILE A 548 25.23 -12.03 -26.89
C ILE A 548 24.50 -11.75 -25.57
N PRO A 549 23.16 -11.59 -25.58
CA PRO A 549 22.39 -11.41 -24.36
C PRO A 549 22.46 -12.67 -23.47
N VAL A 550 22.55 -12.43 -22.16
CA VAL A 550 22.56 -13.49 -21.14
C VAL A 550 21.35 -13.38 -20.24
N ARG A 551 20.61 -14.48 -20.12
CA ARG A 551 19.49 -14.64 -19.18
C ARG A 551 19.97 -15.34 -17.89
N GLY A 552 19.54 -14.85 -16.74
CA GLY A 552 19.84 -15.46 -15.45
C GLY A 552 18.69 -16.31 -14.92
N TYR A 553 18.97 -17.49 -14.40
CA TYR A 553 18.04 -18.28 -13.59
C TYR A 553 18.50 -18.29 -12.14
N VAL A 554 17.59 -18.00 -11.20
CA VAL A 554 17.81 -18.18 -9.75
C VAL A 554 16.87 -19.26 -9.27
N SER A 555 17.42 -20.38 -8.85
CA SER A 555 16.67 -21.51 -8.29
C SER A 555 16.47 -21.41 -6.77
N CYS A 556 15.58 -22.25 -6.24
CA CYS A 556 15.20 -22.35 -4.82
C CYS A 556 14.62 -21.06 -4.23
N VAL A 557 13.88 -20.26 -5.01
CA VAL A 557 13.43 -18.93 -4.57
C VAL A 557 12.28 -18.96 -3.56
N LEU A 558 11.48 -20.04 -3.56
CA LEU A 558 10.37 -20.24 -2.61
C LEU A 558 10.62 -21.37 -1.61
N GLY A 559 11.68 -22.16 -1.83
CA GLY A 559 12.08 -23.25 -0.97
C GLY A 559 13.19 -24.09 -1.58
N CYS A 560 13.95 -24.76 -0.72
CA CYS A 560 15.06 -25.62 -1.07
C CYS A 560 14.82 -27.04 -0.53
N PRO A 561 15.12 -28.10 -1.31
CA PRO A 561 14.98 -29.49 -0.85
C PRO A 561 15.93 -29.87 0.29
N TYR A 562 16.97 -29.07 0.56
CA TYR A 562 17.99 -29.37 1.57
C TYR A 562 17.97 -28.38 2.75
N GLU A 563 17.68 -27.10 2.52
CA GLU A 563 17.66 -26.04 3.56
C GLU A 563 16.24 -25.69 4.02
N GLY A 564 15.21 -26.17 3.31
CA GLY A 564 13.82 -25.79 3.58
C GLY A 564 13.54 -24.35 3.15
N LYS A 565 13.07 -23.51 4.07
CA LYS A 565 12.66 -22.14 3.76
C LYS A 565 13.87 -21.27 3.41
N ILE A 566 13.85 -20.65 2.23
CA ILE A 566 14.81 -19.63 1.81
C ILE A 566 14.22 -18.25 2.08
N SER A 567 15.02 -17.32 2.60
CA SER A 567 14.55 -15.96 2.88
C SER A 567 14.41 -15.14 1.59
N ALA A 568 13.34 -14.35 1.47
CA ALA A 568 13.11 -13.45 0.34
C ALA A 568 14.26 -12.44 0.14
N ALA A 569 14.90 -11.99 1.24
CA ALA A 569 16.07 -11.12 1.19
C ALA A 569 17.26 -11.78 0.50
N LYS A 570 17.50 -13.07 0.73
CA LYS A 570 18.59 -13.81 0.07
C LYS A 570 18.32 -13.96 -1.42
N VAL A 571 17.07 -14.21 -1.82
CA VAL A 571 16.68 -14.22 -3.23
C VAL A 571 16.97 -12.86 -3.87
N ALA A 572 16.54 -11.77 -3.23
CA ALA A 572 16.80 -10.42 -3.72
C ALA A 572 18.30 -10.11 -3.86
N GLU A 573 19.14 -10.55 -2.91
CA GLU A 573 20.60 -10.40 -2.99
C GLU A 573 21.18 -11.09 -4.25
N VAL A 574 20.84 -12.36 -4.47
CA VAL A 574 21.37 -13.13 -5.61
C VAL A 574 20.85 -12.57 -6.93
N SER A 575 19.55 -12.26 -7.02
CA SER A 575 18.93 -11.64 -8.20
C SER A 575 19.59 -10.30 -8.53
N LYS A 576 19.85 -9.46 -7.53
CA LYS A 576 20.54 -8.17 -7.69
C LYS A 576 21.95 -8.37 -8.24
N LYS A 577 22.72 -9.33 -7.70
CA LYS A 577 24.08 -9.63 -8.18
C LYS A 577 24.04 -10.06 -9.65
N MET A 578 23.17 -11.00 -10.03
CA MET A 578 23.04 -11.46 -11.41
C MET A 578 22.61 -10.35 -12.37
N TYR A 579 21.64 -9.52 -11.97
CA TYR A 579 21.23 -8.36 -12.77
C TYR A 579 22.36 -7.34 -12.93
N SER A 580 23.07 -7.03 -11.84
CA SER A 580 24.21 -6.09 -11.85
C SER A 580 25.39 -6.59 -12.68
N MET A 581 25.57 -7.91 -12.82
CA MET A 581 26.57 -8.50 -13.70
C MET A 581 26.24 -8.34 -15.19
N GLY A 582 25.00 -7.95 -15.53
CA GLY A 582 24.55 -7.69 -16.90
C GLY A 582 23.57 -8.71 -17.47
N CYS A 583 22.97 -9.59 -16.65
CA CYS A 583 21.85 -10.39 -17.11
C CYS A 583 20.66 -9.48 -17.42
N TYR A 584 20.09 -9.57 -18.62
CA TYR A 584 19.00 -8.67 -19.03
C TYR A 584 17.65 -9.05 -18.40
N GLU A 585 17.49 -10.33 -18.04
CA GLU A 585 16.28 -10.89 -17.43
C GLU A 585 16.67 -11.95 -16.39
N ILE A 586 15.99 -11.94 -15.24
CA ILE A 586 16.18 -12.87 -14.13
C ILE A 586 14.91 -13.71 -13.93
N SER A 587 14.99 -15.01 -14.20
CA SER A 587 13.92 -15.96 -13.93
C SER A 587 14.02 -16.54 -12.52
N LEU A 588 12.96 -16.35 -11.75
CA LEU A 588 12.84 -16.74 -10.35
C LEU A 588 12.16 -18.11 -10.26
N GLY A 589 12.94 -19.14 -9.93
CA GLY A 589 12.53 -20.54 -9.99
C GLY A 589 12.05 -21.16 -8.67
N ASP A 590 10.79 -21.58 -8.62
CA ASP A 590 10.24 -22.47 -7.59
C ASP A 590 10.63 -23.93 -7.89
N THR A 591 11.90 -24.25 -7.66
CA THR A 591 12.58 -25.49 -8.09
C THR A 591 11.91 -26.79 -7.65
N ILE A 592 11.18 -26.78 -6.54
CA ILE A 592 10.49 -27.96 -6.00
C ILE A 592 8.96 -27.80 -5.99
N GLY A 593 8.43 -26.69 -6.53
CA GLY A 593 6.99 -26.42 -6.63
C GLY A 593 6.28 -26.22 -5.30
N ILE A 594 7.01 -25.86 -4.23
CA ILE A 594 6.46 -25.73 -2.87
C ILE A 594 5.86 -24.34 -2.61
N GLY A 595 6.07 -23.41 -3.54
CA GLY A 595 5.59 -22.05 -3.43
C GLY A 595 4.08 -21.96 -3.27
N THR A 596 3.66 -20.98 -2.48
CA THR A 596 2.25 -20.57 -2.32
C THR A 596 2.07 -19.11 -2.72
N PRO A 597 0.83 -18.66 -3.04
CA PRO A 597 0.55 -17.28 -3.40
C PRO A 597 1.10 -16.24 -2.40
N GLY A 598 1.03 -16.54 -1.10
CA GLY A 598 1.58 -15.69 -0.05
C GLY A 598 3.11 -15.59 -0.11
N SER A 599 3.80 -16.73 -0.23
CA SER A 599 5.27 -16.75 -0.34
C SER A 599 5.78 -16.13 -1.64
N MET A 600 5.04 -16.30 -2.76
CA MET A 600 5.37 -15.67 -4.04
C MET A 600 5.29 -14.14 -3.91
N ARG A 601 4.23 -13.62 -3.29
CA ARG A 601 4.08 -12.19 -3.02
C ARG A 601 5.19 -11.65 -2.13
N GLU A 602 5.51 -12.35 -1.03
CA GLU A 602 6.60 -11.97 -0.12
C GLU A 602 7.95 -11.90 -0.86
N MET A 603 8.25 -12.94 -1.65
CA MET A 603 9.47 -13.04 -2.44
C MET A 603 9.58 -11.91 -3.48
N LEU A 604 8.55 -11.73 -4.31
CA LEU A 604 8.54 -10.67 -5.34
C LEU A 604 8.62 -9.27 -4.72
N THR A 605 7.94 -9.03 -3.60
CA THR A 605 8.02 -7.74 -2.88
C THR A 605 9.45 -7.41 -2.45
N ALA A 606 10.25 -8.42 -2.07
CA ALA A 606 11.64 -8.21 -1.73
C ALA A 606 12.51 -7.98 -2.98
N VAL A 607 12.36 -8.81 -4.01
CA VAL A 607 13.17 -8.73 -5.23
C VAL A 607 12.90 -7.43 -6.02
N MET A 608 11.65 -6.98 -6.10
CA MET A 608 11.26 -5.77 -6.84
C MET A 608 11.79 -4.47 -6.23
N LYS A 609 12.34 -4.51 -5.01
CA LYS A 609 13.08 -3.37 -4.42
C LYS A 609 14.48 -3.22 -5.02
N GLU A 610 15.04 -4.30 -5.56
CA GLU A 610 16.43 -4.37 -6.02
C GLU A 610 16.57 -4.56 -7.53
N VAL A 611 15.58 -5.18 -8.18
CA VAL A 611 15.57 -5.47 -9.63
C VAL A 611 14.26 -4.93 -10.25
N PRO A 612 14.32 -4.17 -11.36
CA PRO A 612 13.12 -3.68 -12.04
C PRO A 612 12.20 -4.81 -12.50
N VAL A 613 10.89 -4.65 -12.32
CA VAL A 613 9.90 -5.68 -12.69
C VAL A 613 9.97 -6.12 -14.15
N GLY A 614 10.29 -5.21 -15.06
CA GLY A 614 10.44 -5.52 -16.50
C GLY A 614 11.65 -6.41 -16.82
N ALA A 615 12.55 -6.63 -15.87
CA ALA A 615 13.68 -7.55 -15.96
C ALA A 615 13.45 -8.85 -15.17
N LEU A 616 12.24 -9.09 -14.65
CA LEU A 616 11.89 -10.28 -13.89
C LEU A 616 11.04 -11.24 -14.72
N ALA A 617 11.27 -12.53 -14.50
CA ALA A 617 10.46 -13.63 -14.96
C ALA A 617 10.20 -14.60 -13.80
N VAL A 618 9.17 -15.44 -13.93
CA VAL A 618 8.90 -16.52 -12.96
C VAL A 618 8.94 -17.87 -13.65
N HIS A 619 9.50 -18.86 -12.95
CA HIS A 619 9.56 -20.26 -13.36
C HIS A 619 8.96 -21.11 -12.24
N CYS A 620 7.79 -21.68 -12.48
CA CYS A 620 7.05 -22.42 -11.46
C CYS A 620 6.96 -23.91 -11.81
N HIS A 621 7.36 -24.76 -10.87
CA HIS A 621 7.06 -26.18 -10.92
C HIS A 621 5.69 -26.45 -10.29
N ASP A 622 4.96 -27.44 -10.82
CA ASP A 622 3.57 -27.72 -10.40
C ASP A 622 3.43 -28.95 -9.50
N THR A 623 4.47 -29.21 -8.70
CA THR A 623 4.54 -30.40 -7.82
C THR A 623 3.37 -30.49 -6.84
N TYR A 624 2.93 -29.35 -6.30
CA TYR A 624 1.83 -29.26 -5.33
C TYR A 624 0.56 -28.60 -5.92
N GLY A 625 0.47 -28.47 -7.25
CA GLY A 625 -0.69 -27.86 -7.91
C GLY A 625 -0.83 -26.35 -7.67
N GLN A 626 0.27 -25.66 -7.34
CA GLN A 626 0.27 -24.24 -6.99
C GLN A 626 0.81 -23.33 -8.10
N ALA A 627 1.34 -23.88 -9.21
CA ALA A 627 2.11 -23.10 -10.16
C ALA A 627 1.29 -21.97 -10.81
N LEU A 628 0.09 -22.28 -11.31
CA LEU A 628 -0.79 -21.28 -11.93
C LEU A 628 -1.23 -20.19 -10.94
N ALA A 629 -1.53 -20.55 -9.68
CA ALA A 629 -1.88 -19.59 -8.65
C ALA A 629 -0.71 -18.65 -8.31
N ASN A 630 0.51 -19.19 -8.25
CA ASN A 630 1.72 -18.40 -8.05
C ASN A 630 2.02 -17.48 -9.25
N ILE A 631 1.81 -17.97 -10.48
CA ILE A 631 1.95 -17.16 -11.69
C ILE A 631 0.93 -16.02 -11.70
N LEU A 632 -0.34 -16.28 -11.35
CA LEU A 632 -1.35 -15.23 -11.25
C LEU A 632 -0.94 -14.11 -10.29
N VAL A 633 -0.36 -14.45 -9.13
CA VAL A 633 0.20 -13.45 -8.20
C VAL A 633 1.33 -12.66 -8.87
N ALA A 634 2.24 -13.33 -9.58
CA ALA A 634 3.33 -12.64 -10.28
C ALA A 634 2.81 -11.66 -11.35
N LEU A 635 1.79 -12.07 -12.13
CA LEU A 635 1.11 -11.22 -13.11
C LEU A 635 0.45 -10.00 -12.45
N GLN A 636 -0.24 -10.19 -11.33
CA GLN A 636 -0.86 -9.11 -10.55
C GLN A 636 0.17 -8.12 -9.98
N MET A 637 1.42 -8.57 -9.82
CA MET A 637 2.55 -7.75 -9.38
C MET A 637 3.35 -7.16 -10.56
N GLY A 638 2.85 -7.30 -11.80
CA GLY A 638 3.41 -6.68 -13.00
C GLY A 638 4.47 -7.51 -13.72
N VAL A 639 4.80 -8.72 -13.25
CA VAL A 639 5.68 -9.62 -14.01
C VAL A 639 4.96 -10.05 -15.29
N SER A 640 5.60 -9.93 -16.45
CA SER A 640 5.00 -10.23 -17.75
C SER A 640 5.75 -11.31 -18.53
N VAL A 641 6.63 -12.06 -17.87
CA VAL A 641 7.43 -13.13 -18.47
C VAL A 641 7.31 -14.39 -17.60
N VAL A 642 6.94 -15.50 -18.23
CA VAL A 642 6.68 -16.76 -17.53
C VAL A 642 7.35 -17.91 -18.27
N ASP A 643 8.12 -18.70 -17.53
CA ASP A 643 8.73 -19.92 -18.03
C ASP A 643 7.74 -21.08 -17.85
N ALA A 644 7.59 -21.91 -18.89
CA ALA A 644 6.71 -23.06 -18.88
C ALA A 644 7.27 -24.18 -19.75
N SER A 645 6.76 -25.39 -19.56
CA SER A 645 7.19 -26.56 -20.33
C SER A 645 6.00 -27.22 -21.01
N VAL A 646 6.08 -27.45 -22.33
CA VAL A 646 5.08 -28.22 -23.08
C VAL A 646 4.81 -29.55 -22.41
N ALA A 647 3.55 -30.01 -22.41
CA ALA A 647 3.06 -31.21 -21.73
C ALA A 647 3.38 -31.33 -20.23
N GLY A 648 3.84 -30.25 -19.58
CA GLY A 648 4.37 -30.27 -18.22
C GLY A 648 5.60 -31.17 -18.08
N LEU A 649 6.49 -31.19 -19.09
CA LEU A 649 7.75 -31.92 -19.00
C LEU A 649 8.64 -31.40 -17.87
N GLY A 650 9.59 -32.24 -17.44
CA GLY A 650 10.50 -31.95 -16.34
C GLY A 650 10.14 -32.69 -15.06
N GLY A 651 10.85 -32.35 -13.99
CA GLY A 651 10.80 -33.03 -12.70
C GLY A 651 12.16 -32.99 -12.03
N CYS A 652 12.19 -33.07 -10.70
CA CYS A 652 13.44 -33.03 -9.95
C CYS A 652 13.86 -34.47 -9.57
N PRO A 653 15.04 -34.95 -9.97
CA PRO A 653 15.52 -36.29 -9.56
C PRO A 653 15.74 -36.39 -8.05
N TYR A 654 15.83 -35.24 -7.35
CA TYR A 654 16.05 -35.16 -5.92
C TYR A 654 14.77 -35.09 -5.08
N ALA A 655 13.58 -34.99 -5.70
CA ALA A 655 12.29 -34.92 -5.00
C ALA A 655 11.31 -35.98 -5.53
N LYS A 656 11.10 -37.05 -4.75
CA LYS A 656 10.11 -38.09 -5.06
C LYS A 656 8.71 -37.46 -5.13
N GLY A 657 8.07 -37.56 -6.30
CA GLY A 657 6.71 -37.04 -6.52
C GLY A 657 6.61 -35.68 -7.22
N ALA A 658 7.74 -35.06 -7.59
CA ALA A 658 7.73 -33.82 -8.37
C ALA A 658 7.15 -34.02 -9.78
N SER A 659 5.94 -33.50 -10.02
CA SER A 659 5.16 -33.67 -11.26
C SER A 659 5.72 -32.93 -12.47
N GLY A 660 6.69 -32.02 -12.29
CA GLY A 660 7.37 -31.31 -13.37
C GLY A 660 7.18 -29.79 -13.33
N ASN A 661 7.49 -29.14 -14.45
CA ASN A 661 7.20 -27.72 -14.68
C ASN A 661 5.70 -27.50 -14.90
N VAL A 662 5.23 -26.26 -14.74
CA VAL A 662 3.89 -25.89 -15.23
C VAL A 662 3.77 -26.20 -16.72
N ALA A 663 2.65 -26.82 -17.11
CA ALA A 663 2.39 -27.10 -18.50
C ALA A 663 2.14 -25.81 -19.30
N THR A 664 2.81 -25.64 -20.43
CA THR A 664 2.62 -24.46 -21.30
C THR A 664 1.17 -24.34 -21.78
N GLU A 665 0.51 -25.47 -22.04
CA GLU A 665 -0.90 -25.54 -22.40
C GLU A 665 -1.81 -24.99 -21.29
N ASP A 666 -1.56 -25.38 -20.04
CA ASP A 666 -2.35 -24.97 -18.89
C ASP A 666 -2.14 -23.46 -18.59
N LEU A 667 -0.91 -22.97 -18.76
CA LEU A 667 -0.59 -21.55 -18.68
C LEU A 667 -1.30 -20.75 -19.77
N VAL A 668 -1.17 -21.14 -21.04
CA VAL A 668 -1.79 -20.43 -22.16
C VAL A 668 -3.32 -20.43 -22.03
N TYR A 669 -3.92 -21.55 -21.59
CA TYR A 669 -5.34 -21.61 -21.29
C TYR A 669 -5.76 -20.60 -20.22
N MET A 670 -5.04 -20.53 -19.10
CA MET A 670 -5.29 -19.55 -18.04
C MET A 670 -5.16 -18.10 -18.57
N LEU A 671 -4.08 -17.81 -19.30
CA LEU A 671 -3.83 -16.47 -19.85
C LEU A 671 -4.93 -16.04 -20.83
N ASN A 672 -5.38 -16.94 -21.70
CA ASN A 672 -6.51 -16.69 -22.60
C ASN A 672 -7.80 -16.41 -21.82
N GLY A 673 -8.09 -17.19 -20.77
CA GLY A 673 -9.24 -16.97 -19.90
C GLY A 673 -9.21 -15.64 -19.14
N LEU A 674 -8.01 -15.11 -18.89
CA LEU A 674 -7.80 -13.78 -18.29
C LEU A 674 -7.80 -12.64 -19.32
N GLY A 675 -7.96 -12.94 -20.62
CA GLY A 675 -7.91 -11.95 -21.69
C GLY A 675 -6.50 -11.41 -21.99
N ILE A 676 -5.45 -12.12 -21.60
CA ILE A 676 -4.05 -11.72 -21.79
C ILE A 676 -3.52 -12.27 -23.12
N HIS A 677 -2.92 -11.41 -23.94
CA HIS A 677 -2.36 -11.84 -25.22
C HIS A 677 -1.00 -12.54 -25.05
N THR A 678 -0.84 -13.72 -25.66
CA THR A 678 0.46 -14.40 -25.76
C THR A 678 0.94 -14.51 -27.20
N GLY A 679 0.01 -14.59 -28.15
CA GLY A 679 0.28 -14.92 -29.57
C GLY A 679 0.46 -16.41 -29.82
N VAL A 680 0.22 -17.27 -28.81
CA VAL A 680 0.47 -18.70 -28.88
C VAL A 680 -0.81 -19.47 -29.26
N ASP A 681 -0.67 -20.35 -30.24
CA ASP A 681 -1.71 -21.26 -30.73
C ASP A 681 -1.77 -22.51 -29.82
N LEU A 682 -2.81 -22.54 -28.99
CA LEU A 682 -3.02 -23.60 -28.00
C LEU A 682 -3.18 -24.98 -28.65
N GLN A 683 -3.82 -25.07 -29.82
CA GLN A 683 -4.02 -26.36 -30.47
C GLN A 683 -2.69 -26.93 -30.97
N LYS A 684 -1.86 -26.11 -31.62
CA LYS A 684 -0.52 -26.55 -32.06
C LYS A 684 0.38 -26.92 -30.88
N LEU A 685 0.26 -26.23 -29.74
CA LEU A 685 0.95 -26.63 -28.51
C LEU A 685 0.51 -28.02 -28.06
N MET A 686 -0.80 -28.29 -28.01
CA MET A 686 -1.33 -29.61 -27.61
C MET A 686 -0.89 -30.73 -28.56
N ASP A 687 -0.84 -30.47 -29.87
CA ASP A 687 -0.33 -31.41 -30.86
C ASP A 687 1.16 -31.70 -30.64
N THR A 688 1.93 -30.66 -30.31
CA THR A 688 3.36 -30.77 -29.96
C THR A 688 3.58 -31.54 -28.66
N GLY A 689 2.76 -31.29 -27.64
CA GLY A 689 2.74 -32.05 -26.39
C GLY A 689 2.41 -33.52 -26.61
N THR A 690 1.47 -33.81 -27.50
CA THR A 690 1.12 -35.19 -27.91
C THR A 690 2.29 -35.88 -28.61
N PHE A 691 2.96 -35.20 -29.54
CA PHE A 691 4.14 -35.72 -30.23
C PHE A 691 5.23 -36.17 -29.25
N ILE A 692 5.63 -35.30 -28.32
CA ILE A 692 6.71 -35.64 -27.38
C ILE A 692 6.29 -36.69 -26.36
N CYS A 693 5.03 -36.64 -25.88
CA CYS A 693 4.50 -37.67 -24.98
C CYS A 693 4.48 -39.06 -25.62
N ASN A 694 4.13 -39.16 -26.91
CA ASN A 694 4.18 -40.40 -27.67
C ASN A 694 5.62 -40.92 -27.80
N ALA A 695 6.58 -40.04 -28.09
CA ALA A 695 7.99 -40.41 -28.18
C ALA A 695 8.58 -40.87 -26.83
N LEU A 696 8.10 -40.29 -25.72
CA LEU A 696 8.48 -40.68 -24.36
C LEU A 696 7.67 -41.86 -23.81
N ASN A 697 6.65 -42.33 -24.55
CA ASN A 697 5.69 -43.35 -24.12
C ASN A 697 5.06 -43.02 -22.75
N ARG A 698 4.58 -41.78 -22.58
CA ARG A 698 3.95 -41.32 -21.34
C ARG A 698 2.72 -40.48 -21.61
N ARG A 699 1.89 -40.30 -20.58
CA ARG A 699 0.74 -39.38 -20.64
C ARG A 699 1.20 -37.95 -20.38
N THR A 700 0.59 -36.98 -21.05
CA THR A 700 0.78 -35.54 -20.78
C THR A 700 0.39 -35.18 -19.34
N ASN A 701 1.12 -34.27 -18.70
CA ASN A 701 0.75 -33.70 -17.39
C ASN A 701 -0.21 -32.51 -17.52
N SER A 702 -0.33 -31.90 -18.71
CA SER A 702 -1.29 -30.81 -18.96
C SER A 702 -2.72 -31.26 -18.66
N LYS A 703 -3.40 -30.53 -17.79
CA LYS A 703 -4.83 -30.75 -17.50
C LYS A 703 -5.69 -30.38 -18.70
N VAL A 704 -5.33 -29.35 -19.44
CA VAL A 704 -6.02 -28.93 -20.67
C VAL A 704 -5.96 -30.02 -21.73
N SER A 705 -4.77 -30.58 -21.98
CA SER A 705 -4.61 -31.68 -22.94
C SER A 705 -5.33 -32.96 -22.50
N GLN A 706 -5.42 -33.23 -21.19
CA GLN A 706 -6.16 -34.40 -20.68
C GLN A 706 -7.69 -34.23 -20.78
N ALA A 707 -8.21 -33.01 -20.64
CA ALA A 707 -9.65 -32.74 -20.56
C ALA A 707 -10.35 -32.71 -21.94
N SER A 708 -9.59 -32.64 -23.03
CA SER A 708 -10.12 -32.28 -24.35
C SER A 708 -10.98 -33.37 -25.00
N CYS A 709 -12.27 -33.38 -24.68
CA CYS A 709 -13.32 -33.45 -25.71
C CYS A 709 -13.27 -32.14 -26.50
N ARG A 710 -13.43 -32.18 -27.83
CA ARG A 710 -13.34 -31.02 -28.74
C ARG A 710 -14.07 -29.80 -28.14
N LEU A 711 -13.30 -28.78 -27.72
CA LEU A 711 -13.77 -27.46 -27.30
C LEU A 711 -14.22 -26.64 -28.51
#